data_AF-A0A8J4FA64-F1
#
_entry.id   AF-A0A8J4FA64-F1
#
_cell.length_a   1.000
_cell.length_b   1.000
_cell.length_c   1.000
_cell.angle_alpha   90.00
_cell.angle_beta   90.00
_cell.angle_gamma   90.00
#
_symmetry.space_group_name_H-M   'P 1'
#
loop_
_entity.id
_entity.type
_entity.pdbx_description
1 polymer ?
#
loop_
_entity_poly.entity_id
_entity_poly.type
_entity_poly.pdbx_seq_one_letter_code
_entity_poly.pdbx_strand_id
1 'polypeptide(L)'
;MLQYRPTKPIGTWMLTSVNGSSTSYTLPNQPVDALSGQEIAPGRSTSLTCVLPNALTTKCFNISNAAIYLAASPTSPANNVTLRVLVMVLSLSNSSECNSQGGANVTQVKDAFLGPNGYADFFESCSYSKMVFDRQMLMVASTVIPCSTAIVNCNVDAIATAAKLQLLSDIQVASYSHFVYVLPNNLVTKCGWGGLGELPGTQSWFLPDTQGIFSKGTVMQEILHNFGLYHGWKDGVEYDDSSTAMGFGGSCPSAPELWRLGWATPLVLLNSSSFPLAIYEKFILPATYVGPTGVMVKIQPDWLGNQAYTKNMYLALRAKAAGDRDLLDQFNGKLNIHELNRFFDNRFLPGGDPKVSLTGALDPGSSITRFDYKLHLLVGVFDKTTSTIILTVCRFVTGPNECIFPSSPLSPMPPSPWSPPPSPPNPPSPRPTFPKSPPPSPLNPPRPRPLSPKIPLPSPPNPASPRPPSPQSLLLSSPPNPPRPRPRSPPSPFSPPKPHAIELGSSFTEFAGPNVGSNKSFRDPQAMAIWVNAGASSGASTLIAATFTTTITIAGQATQGPPKPLYLDIMVDDIAHVFVNGANITTVKWGWRWSGDYTNRPIKINLPVGTSTLSLRVQNTGGPARVAAYLSSSDGNTVLTRTNSMWTYTIDAQDAPYAIELGSSFTEFAGPNVGYTKSFRDPQAMAIWVNAGASSDASTLIAATFTTTITIAGQATQALLDIMVDDIAHVFVNGANITTVKWGWRWSGDYTNRPIKINLPVGTSTLSLRVQNTGGPARVAAYLSSSDGNTVLTRTNSMWTYTIDAQDAPYAIELGSSFTEFAGPNVGSNKSFRDPQAIAIWVNAGASSGASTLIAATFTTTITIAGQATQALLDIMVDDIAHVFVNGANITTVKWGWRWSGDYTNRPIKINLPVGTSTLSLRVQNTGGPARVAAYLSSSDGNTVLTRTNSMWTYTIDAQDAPCAIELGSSFTEFAGPNVGSNKSFRDPQAMAIWVNAGASSYASTVTAATFTTTITIAGQATQALLDIMVDDIADVFINGANITTVKWGWRWSGDYTNRPIKINLPVGTSTLSLRVQNTGGPARVAAYLSSSDGNTVLTRTNSAWTYTVG
;
A
#
# COMPACT_ATOMS: atom_id res chain seq x y z
N MET A 1 -4.35 -22.48 13.57
CA MET A 1 -3.87 -21.88 12.31
C MET A 1 -4.36 -20.46 12.28
N LEU A 2 -3.47 -19.50 12.05
CA LEU A 2 -3.85 -18.11 11.85
C LEU A 2 -4.32 -17.92 10.42
N GLN A 3 -5.46 -17.27 10.28
CA GLN A 3 -6.02 -16.92 9.01
C GLN A 3 -6.31 -15.43 9.04
N TYR A 4 -5.63 -14.68 8.17
CA TYR A 4 -6.07 -13.34 7.85
C TYR A 4 -7.27 -13.46 6.93
N ARG A 5 -8.31 -12.70 7.23
CA ARG A 5 -9.41 -12.58 6.30
C ARG A 5 -9.56 -11.12 5.91
N PRO A 6 -9.71 -10.83 4.61
CA PRO A 6 -10.27 -9.56 4.16
C PRO A 6 -11.78 -9.56 4.46
N THR A 7 -12.18 -9.68 5.73
CA THR A 7 -13.57 -9.44 6.12
C THR A 7 -13.81 -7.94 6.26
N LYS A 8 -15.07 -7.50 6.20
CA LYS A 8 -15.45 -6.14 6.60
C LYS A 8 -15.77 -6.14 8.11
N PRO A 9 -15.13 -5.28 8.93
CA PRO A 9 -14.11 -4.30 8.55
C PRO A 9 -12.76 -4.93 8.21
N ILE A 10 -12.13 -4.38 7.16
CA ILE A 10 -10.82 -4.81 6.63
C ILE A 10 -9.80 -4.80 7.78
N GLY A 11 -9.03 -5.88 7.93
CA GLY A 11 -7.99 -5.98 8.96
C GLY A 11 -8.29 -6.91 10.14
N THR A 12 -9.31 -7.76 10.06
CA THR A 12 -9.64 -8.68 11.16
C THR A 12 -8.85 -9.99 11.05
N TRP A 13 -8.04 -10.29 12.07
CA TRP A 13 -7.31 -11.55 12.19
C TRP A 13 -8.13 -12.60 12.92
N MET A 14 -8.10 -13.83 12.42
CA MET A 14 -8.76 -14.94 13.07
C MET A 14 -7.81 -16.10 13.37
N LEU A 15 -8.01 -16.73 14.51
CA LEU A 15 -7.35 -17.96 14.89
C LEU A 15 -8.39 -19.09 14.88
N THR A 16 -8.25 -20.03 13.95
CA THR A 16 -9.06 -21.26 13.96
C THR A 16 -8.28 -22.34 14.70
N SER A 17 -8.91 -22.93 15.72
CA SER A 17 -8.34 -24.05 16.47
C SER A 17 -8.05 -25.23 15.52
N VAL A 18 -6.85 -25.81 15.63
CA VAL A 18 -6.41 -26.92 14.77
C VAL A 18 -7.00 -28.26 15.23
N ASN A 19 -7.54 -28.32 16.46
CA ASN A 19 -8.00 -29.56 17.10
C ASN A 19 -9.41 -29.99 16.69
N GLY A 20 -9.90 -29.57 15.52
CA GLY A 20 -11.24 -29.90 15.04
C GLY A 20 -12.39 -29.20 15.80
N SER A 21 -12.11 -28.40 16.83
CA SER A 21 -13.12 -27.48 17.37
C SER A 21 -13.30 -26.35 16.36
N SER A 22 -14.48 -26.27 15.74
CA SER A 22 -14.83 -25.24 14.75
C SER A 22 -14.90 -23.81 15.31
N THR A 23 -14.32 -23.58 16.48
CA THR A 23 -14.25 -22.29 17.16
C THR A 23 -13.16 -21.45 16.51
N SER A 24 -13.58 -20.44 15.77
CA SER A 24 -12.72 -19.36 15.28
C SER A 24 -12.70 -18.24 16.31
N TYR A 25 -11.51 -17.76 16.64
CA TYR A 25 -11.31 -16.64 17.56
C TYR A 25 -10.93 -15.38 16.80
N THR A 26 -11.66 -14.28 17.00
CA THR A 26 -11.31 -12.97 16.46
C THR A 26 -10.22 -12.34 17.32
N LEU A 27 -9.09 -11.95 16.71
CA LEU A 27 -7.98 -11.33 17.40
C LEU A 27 -8.13 -9.79 17.42
N PRO A 28 -7.64 -9.09 18.46
CA PRO A 28 -7.77 -7.64 18.56
C PRO A 28 -6.80 -6.88 17.65
N ASN A 29 -5.74 -7.54 17.18
CA ASN A 29 -4.67 -6.97 16.36
C ASN A 29 -3.92 -8.07 15.56
N GLN A 30 -3.08 -7.65 14.62
CA GLN A 30 -2.13 -8.50 13.89
C GLN A 30 -1.25 -9.26 14.89
N PRO A 31 -1.25 -10.61 14.88
CA PRO A 31 -0.32 -11.37 15.69
C PRO A 31 1.10 -11.20 15.15
N VAL A 32 2.02 -10.94 16.08
CA VAL A 32 3.46 -10.78 15.84
C VAL A 32 4.17 -11.97 16.49
N ASP A 33 5.05 -12.64 15.75
CA ASP A 33 5.81 -13.76 16.26
C ASP A 33 6.74 -13.28 17.39
N ALA A 34 6.59 -13.86 18.56
CA ALA A 34 7.23 -13.46 19.80
C ALA A 34 8.76 -13.68 19.77
N LEU A 35 9.27 -14.54 18.88
CA LEU A 35 10.70 -14.78 18.73
C LEU A 35 11.32 -13.82 17.72
N SER A 36 10.67 -13.62 16.58
CA SER A 36 11.22 -12.81 15.48
C SER A 36 10.78 -11.35 15.50
N GLY A 37 9.73 -11.00 16.24
CA GLY A 37 9.11 -9.68 16.21
C GLY A 37 8.44 -9.34 14.86
N GLN A 38 8.37 -10.29 13.92
CA GLN A 38 7.75 -10.09 12.63
C GLN A 38 6.27 -10.43 12.66
N GLU A 39 5.47 -9.70 11.87
CA GLU A 39 4.07 -10.03 11.66
C GLU A 39 3.94 -11.46 11.14
N ILE A 40 3.05 -12.22 11.76
CA ILE A 40 2.79 -13.58 11.31
C ILE A 40 1.89 -13.52 10.08
N ALA A 41 2.45 -13.91 8.94
CA ALA A 41 1.70 -14.00 7.70
C ALA A 41 0.47 -14.93 7.82
N PRO A 42 -0.60 -14.66 7.05
CA PRO A 42 -1.79 -15.52 7.00
C PRO A 42 -1.45 -16.97 6.61
N GLY A 43 -2.24 -17.93 7.09
CA GLY A 43 -2.07 -19.37 6.76
C GLY A 43 -1.00 -20.08 7.58
N ARG A 44 -0.35 -19.40 8.52
CA ARG A 44 0.68 -19.99 9.40
C ARG A 44 0.04 -20.77 10.55
N SER A 45 0.63 -21.91 10.87
CA SER A 45 0.29 -22.69 12.05
C SER A 45 1.00 -22.09 13.27
N THR A 46 0.23 -21.45 14.15
CA THR A 46 0.79 -20.67 15.27
C THR A 46 0.10 -20.93 16.59
N SER A 47 0.88 -20.77 17.66
CA SER A 47 0.43 -20.87 19.04
C SER A 47 0.33 -19.46 19.52
N LEU A 48 -0.78 -19.08 20.12
CA LEU A 48 -0.89 -17.82 20.83
C LEU A 48 -1.79 -18.03 22.04
N THR A 49 -1.62 -17.20 23.05
CA THR A 49 -2.52 -17.10 24.19
C THR A 49 -3.58 -16.06 23.85
N CYS A 50 -4.83 -16.50 23.65
CA CYS A 50 -5.97 -15.61 23.46
C CYS A 50 -6.66 -15.39 24.80
N VAL A 51 -6.76 -14.13 25.25
CA VAL A 51 -7.47 -13.81 26.48
C VAL A 51 -8.91 -13.40 26.13
N LEU A 52 -9.87 -14.19 26.61
CA LEU A 52 -11.29 -13.97 26.38
C LEU A 52 -11.91 -13.17 27.53
N PRO A 53 -12.81 -12.20 27.26
CA PRO A 53 -13.51 -11.49 28.31
C PRO A 53 -14.48 -12.40 29.10
N ASN A 54 -14.96 -13.49 28.48
CA ASN A 54 -15.65 -14.59 29.16
C ASN A 54 -15.62 -15.87 28.32
N ALA A 55 -16.02 -17.01 28.91
CA ALA A 55 -15.94 -18.34 28.28
C ALA A 55 -16.85 -18.53 27.04
N LEU A 56 -17.81 -17.63 26.80
CA LEU A 56 -18.75 -17.72 25.68
C LEU A 56 -18.36 -16.83 24.50
N THR A 57 -17.38 -15.94 24.68
CA THR A 57 -16.94 -15.05 23.60
C THR A 57 -15.88 -15.71 22.75
N THR A 58 -15.98 -15.55 21.43
CA THR A 58 -14.93 -15.90 20.47
C THR A 58 -14.03 -14.72 20.14
N LYS A 59 -14.22 -13.55 20.75
CA LYS A 59 -13.40 -12.37 20.53
C LYS A 59 -12.33 -12.27 21.62
N CYS A 60 -11.06 -12.42 21.23
CA CYS A 60 -9.93 -12.15 22.09
C CYS A 60 -9.87 -10.64 22.37
N PHE A 61 -9.79 -10.24 23.64
CA PHE A 61 -9.52 -8.84 23.98
C PHE A 61 -8.02 -8.54 24.01
N ASN A 62 -7.19 -9.58 24.20
CA ASN A 62 -5.73 -9.50 24.14
C ASN A 62 -5.14 -10.80 23.58
N ILE A 63 -3.96 -10.71 22.96
CA ILE A 63 -3.15 -11.85 22.52
C ILE A 63 -1.72 -11.73 23.03
N SER A 64 -1.10 -12.85 23.38
CA SER A 64 0.32 -12.92 23.77
C SER A 64 0.97 -14.23 23.35
N ASN A 65 2.30 -14.31 23.44
CA ASN A 65 3.08 -15.53 23.14
C ASN A 65 2.80 -16.13 21.76
N ALA A 66 2.52 -15.28 20.76
CA ALA A 66 2.27 -15.75 19.41
C ALA A 66 3.57 -16.32 18.82
N ALA A 67 3.62 -17.58 18.41
CA ALA A 67 4.82 -18.22 17.87
C ALA A 67 4.45 -19.16 16.73
N ILE A 68 5.23 -19.13 15.64
CA ILE A 68 5.08 -20.06 14.53
C ILE A 68 5.70 -21.40 14.94
N TYR A 69 4.90 -22.44 15.17
CA TYR A 69 5.41 -23.79 15.50
C TYR A 69 5.56 -24.70 14.29
N LEU A 70 4.90 -24.38 13.19
CA LEU A 70 5.07 -25.04 11.91
C LEU A 70 5.09 -23.93 10.85
N ALA A 71 6.20 -23.80 10.14
CA ALA A 71 6.23 -23.03 8.90
C ALA A 71 5.03 -23.50 8.07
N ALA A 72 4.11 -22.57 7.71
CA ALA A 72 3.00 -22.86 6.80
C ALA A 72 3.50 -23.82 5.73
N SER A 73 2.83 -24.97 5.62
CA SER A 73 3.14 -25.95 4.60
C SER A 73 3.15 -25.19 3.27
N PRO A 74 4.27 -25.22 2.50
CA PRO A 74 4.27 -24.67 1.15
C PRO A 74 3.11 -25.36 0.44
N THR A 75 2.07 -24.63 0.03
CA THR A 75 0.84 -25.12 -0.65
C THR A 75 0.89 -26.62 -0.79
N SER A 76 0.55 -27.37 0.29
CA SER A 76 0.93 -28.79 0.36
C SER A 76 0.46 -29.41 -0.94
N PRO A 77 1.35 -29.99 -1.77
CA PRO A 77 0.99 -30.46 -3.09
C PRO A 77 -0.32 -31.24 -2.93
N ALA A 78 -1.39 -30.75 -3.55
CA ALA A 78 -2.72 -31.30 -3.40
C ALA A 78 -2.82 -32.58 -4.23
N ASN A 79 -1.87 -33.48 -4.00
CA ASN A 79 -1.64 -34.71 -4.70
C ASN A 79 -2.28 -35.83 -3.90
N ASN A 80 -3.22 -36.53 -4.53
CA ASN A 80 -4.04 -37.58 -3.92
C ASN A 80 -4.91 -37.08 -2.75
N VAL A 81 -5.50 -35.90 -2.90
CA VAL A 81 -6.45 -35.33 -1.93
C VAL A 81 -7.86 -35.85 -2.22
N THR A 82 -8.51 -36.41 -1.20
CA THR A 82 -9.94 -36.75 -1.25
C THR A 82 -10.74 -35.76 -0.40
N LEU A 83 -11.63 -35.01 -1.04
CA LEU A 83 -12.50 -34.02 -0.39
C LEU A 83 -13.78 -34.69 0.10
N ARG A 84 -13.99 -34.71 1.42
CA ARG A 84 -15.27 -35.09 2.05
C ARG A 84 -16.01 -33.81 2.36
N VAL A 85 -17.01 -33.45 1.55
CA VAL A 85 -17.59 -32.10 1.54
C VAL A 85 -19.00 -32.10 2.10
N LEU A 86 -19.24 -31.25 3.10
CA LEU A 86 -20.57 -30.93 3.59
C LEU A 86 -21.03 -29.59 2.99
N VAL A 87 -22.04 -29.65 2.14
CA VAL A 87 -22.70 -28.49 1.54
C VAL A 87 -23.95 -28.15 2.35
N MET A 88 -23.98 -26.96 2.94
CA MET A 88 -25.09 -26.44 3.71
C MET A 88 -25.82 -25.39 2.88
N VAL A 89 -27.02 -25.71 2.41
CA VAL A 89 -27.89 -24.81 1.68
C VAL A 89 -28.74 -24.04 2.67
N LEU A 90 -28.43 -22.76 2.84
CA LEU A 90 -28.91 -21.95 3.94
C LEU A 90 -30.23 -21.28 3.60
N SER A 91 -31.14 -21.28 4.57
CA SER A 91 -32.35 -20.46 4.59
C SER A 91 -32.40 -19.69 5.90
N LEU A 92 -33.03 -18.51 5.91
CA LEU A 92 -33.20 -17.72 7.12
C LEU A 92 -34.57 -17.98 7.73
N SER A 93 -34.63 -18.25 9.02
CA SER A 93 -35.88 -18.20 9.77
C SER A 93 -36.32 -16.75 9.98
N ASN A 94 -37.64 -16.55 10.13
CA ASN A 94 -38.20 -15.24 10.39
C ASN A 94 -37.75 -14.72 11.77
N SER A 95 -37.23 -13.48 11.84
CA SER A 95 -36.87 -12.83 13.09
C SER A 95 -37.28 -11.35 13.09
N SER A 96 -37.10 -10.66 14.22
CA SER A 96 -37.30 -9.20 14.29
C SER A 96 -36.28 -8.42 13.46
N GLU A 97 -35.16 -9.04 13.06
CA GLU A 97 -34.08 -8.38 12.33
C GLU A 97 -34.22 -8.54 10.82
N CYS A 98 -34.75 -9.68 10.34
CA CYS A 98 -35.12 -9.85 8.95
C CYS A 98 -36.19 -10.93 8.72
N ASN A 99 -36.87 -10.80 7.58
CA ASN A 99 -37.86 -11.76 7.12
C ASN A 99 -37.22 -13.11 6.78
N SER A 100 -38.01 -14.18 6.84
CA SER A 100 -37.56 -15.49 6.34
C SER A 100 -37.13 -15.43 4.88
N GLN A 101 -36.07 -16.16 4.54
CA GLN A 101 -35.53 -16.21 3.17
C GLN A 101 -35.25 -17.65 2.77
N GLY A 102 -35.71 -18.04 1.59
CA GLY A 102 -35.40 -19.34 1.01
C GLY A 102 -33.93 -19.46 0.59
N GLY A 103 -33.42 -20.68 0.66
CA GLY A 103 -32.15 -21.06 0.04
C GLY A 103 -32.33 -21.54 -1.39
N ALA A 104 -31.22 -21.92 -2.03
CA ALA A 104 -31.24 -22.66 -3.29
C ALA A 104 -31.98 -24.01 -3.15
N ASN A 105 -32.36 -24.61 -4.28
CA ASN A 105 -32.91 -25.96 -4.27
C ASN A 105 -31.79 -26.98 -3.97
N VAL A 106 -31.93 -27.74 -2.88
CA VAL A 106 -30.94 -28.76 -2.45
C VAL A 106 -30.67 -29.79 -3.53
N THR A 107 -31.69 -30.21 -4.29
CA THR A 107 -31.53 -31.18 -5.38
C THR A 107 -30.71 -30.58 -6.50
N GLN A 108 -30.97 -29.34 -6.91
CA GLN A 108 -30.17 -28.66 -7.94
C GLN A 108 -28.71 -28.47 -7.52
N VAL A 109 -28.46 -28.11 -6.26
CA VAL A 109 -27.09 -28.00 -5.72
C VAL A 109 -26.41 -29.36 -5.72
N LYS A 110 -27.11 -30.42 -5.31
CA LYS A 110 -26.59 -31.79 -5.35
C LYS A 110 -26.27 -32.24 -6.77
N ASP A 111 -27.15 -31.96 -7.72
CA ASP A 111 -26.97 -32.28 -9.13
C ASP A 111 -25.80 -31.49 -9.74
N ALA A 112 -25.56 -30.24 -9.31
CA ALA A 112 -24.40 -29.46 -9.74
C ALA A 112 -23.07 -30.11 -9.30
N PHE A 113 -23.01 -30.73 -8.11
CA PHE A 113 -21.82 -31.46 -7.65
C PHE A 113 -21.67 -32.85 -8.28
N LEU A 114 -22.76 -33.64 -8.27
CA LEU A 114 -22.71 -35.09 -8.54
C LEU A 114 -23.29 -35.51 -9.89
N GLY A 115 -24.00 -34.61 -10.58
CA GLY A 115 -24.54 -34.87 -11.91
C GLY A 115 -23.44 -35.10 -12.94
N PRO A 116 -23.78 -35.64 -14.12
CA PRO A 116 -22.81 -35.84 -15.20
C PRO A 116 -22.15 -34.50 -15.58
N ASN A 117 -20.82 -34.47 -15.57
CA ASN A 117 -20.02 -33.27 -15.77
C ASN A 117 -20.17 -32.21 -14.68
N GLY A 118 -20.68 -32.60 -13.51
CA GLY A 118 -20.74 -31.78 -12.31
C GLY A 118 -19.35 -31.49 -11.73
N TYR A 119 -19.33 -30.80 -10.59
CA TYR A 119 -18.08 -30.34 -9.97
C TYR A 119 -17.15 -31.48 -9.60
N ALA A 120 -17.67 -32.64 -9.19
CA ALA A 120 -16.84 -33.81 -8.90
C ALA A 120 -16.04 -34.25 -10.14
N ASP A 121 -16.70 -34.37 -11.30
CA ASP A 121 -16.06 -34.75 -12.57
C ASP A 121 -15.08 -33.66 -13.04
N PHE A 122 -15.45 -32.39 -12.87
CA PHE A 122 -14.63 -31.25 -13.28
C PHE A 122 -13.30 -31.19 -12.50
N PHE A 123 -13.34 -31.32 -11.17
CA PHE A 123 -12.13 -31.36 -10.34
C PHE A 123 -11.27 -32.59 -10.61
N GLU A 124 -11.90 -33.76 -10.72
CA GLU A 124 -11.19 -35.00 -11.04
C GLU A 124 -10.48 -34.88 -12.38
N SER A 125 -11.13 -34.30 -13.40
CA SER A 125 -10.52 -34.11 -14.71
C SER A 125 -9.42 -33.05 -14.72
N CYS A 126 -9.61 -31.90 -14.06
CA CYS A 126 -8.59 -30.84 -14.03
C CYS A 126 -7.36 -31.19 -13.19
N SER A 127 -7.53 -32.07 -12.20
CA SER A 127 -6.44 -32.50 -11.32
C SER A 127 -5.78 -33.81 -11.74
N TYR A 128 -6.22 -34.44 -12.84
CA TYR A 128 -5.76 -35.77 -13.25
C TYR A 128 -5.95 -36.81 -12.13
N SER A 129 -7.13 -36.79 -11.51
CA SER A 129 -7.52 -37.60 -10.34
C SER A 129 -6.66 -37.38 -9.08
N LYS A 130 -5.83 -36.34 -9.04
CA LYS A 130 -5.05 -35.99 -7.84
C LYS A 130 -5.88 -35.27 -6.79
N MET A 131 -7.01 -34.68 -7.16
CA MET A 131 -8.01 -34.16 -6.25
C MET A 131 -9.39 -34.67 -6.66
N VAL A 132 -10.01 -35.44 -5.77
CA VAL A 132 -11.32 -36.06 -6.02
C VAL A 132 -12.29 -35.75 -4.90
N PHE A 133 -13.57 -35.64 -5.22
CA PHE A 133 -14.63 -35.62 -4.22
C PHE A 133 -14.96 -37.05 -3.81
N ASP A 134 -15.04 -37.31 -2.52
CA ASP A 134 -15.66 -38.53 -2.01
C ASP A 134 -17.17 -38.43 -2.27
N ARG A 135 -17.63 -39.04 -3.36
CA ARG A 135 -19.03 -38.98 -3.78
C ARG A 135 -19.99 -39.63 -2.77
N GLN A 136 -19.50 -40.57 -1.96
CA GLN A 136 -20.30 -41.23 -0.93
C GLN A 136 -20.42 -40.37 0.33
N MET A 137 -19.37 -39.62 0.63
CA MET A 137 -19.32 -38.67 1.75
C MET A 137 -19.65 -37.23 1.35
N LEU A 138 -20.13 -36.97 0.12
CA LEU A 138 -20.63 -35.66 -0.27
C LEU A 138 -22.09 -35.53 0.17
N MET A 139 -22.35 -34.62 1.10
CA MET A 139 -23.69 -34.37 1.62
C MET A 139 -24.14 -32.95 1.29
N VAL A 140 -25.36 -32.82 0.79
CA VAL A 140 -26.04 -31.53 0.64
C VAL A 140 -27.22 -31.49 1.60
N ALA A 141 -27.16 -30.61 2.59
CA ALA A 141 -28.17 -30.47 3.63
C ALA A 141 -28.88 -29.12 3.53
N SER A 142 -30.21 -29.13 3.71
CA SER A 142 -30.96 -27.90 3.95
C SER A 142 -30.74 -27.48 5.39
N THR A 143 -30.30 -26.24 5.61
CA THR A 143 -30.01 -25.73 6.95
C THR A 143 -30.75 -24.43 7.18
N VAL A 144 -31.68 -24.41 8.13
CA VAL A 144 -32.39 -23.18 8.53
C VAL A 144 -31.60 -22.51 9.64
N ILE A 145 -31.11 -21.30 9.42
CA ILE A 145 -30.34 -20.54 10.41
C ILE A 145 -31.14 -19.35 10.93
N PRO A 146 -30.95 -18.95 12.20
CA PRO A 146 -31.58 -17.76 12.73
C PRO A 146 -31.12 -16.53 11.96
N CYS A 147 -32.06 -15.71 11.50
CA CYS A 147 -31.69 -14.42 10.94
C CYS A 147 -31.02 -13.54 12.00
N SER A 148 -29.89 -12.91 11.65
CA SER A 148 -29.26 -11.87 12.46
C SER A 148 -28.69 -10.76 11.59
N THR A 149 -28.49 -9.58 12.20
CA THR A 149 -27.82 -8.43 11.55
C THR A 149 -26.44 -8.81 10.99
N ALA A 150 -25.68 -9.67 11.69
CA ALA A 150 -24.37 -10.12 11.22
C ALA A 150 -24.46 -10.96 9.94
N ILE A 151 -25.42 -11.88 9.87
CA ILE A 151 -25.65 -12.74 8.70
C ILE A 151 -26.07 -11.91 7.49
N VAL A 152 -27.00 -10.96 7.65
CA VAL A 152 -27.47 -10.12 6.53
C VAL A 152 -26.43 -9.11 6.04
N ASN A 153 -25.40 -8.84 6.85
CA ASN A 153 -24.23 -8.05 6.46
C ASN A 153 -23.07 -8.92 5.94
N CYS A 154 -23.36 -10.18 5.58
CA CYS A 154 -22.41 -11.12 5.00
C CYS A 154 -21.19 -11.40 5.89
N ASN A 155 -21.38 -11.41 7.21
CA ASN A 155 -20.37 -11.91 8.13
C ASN A 155 -20.27 -13.43 8.01
N VAL A 156 -19.27 -13.88 7.26
CA VAL A 156 -19.07 -15.29 6.90
C VAL A 156 -18.85 -16.22 8.09
N ASP A 157 -18.33 -15.70 9.22
CA ASP A 157 -18.13 -16.46 10.44
C ASP A 157 -19.43 -16.66 11.22
N ALA A 158 -20.25 -15.61 11.30
CA ALA A 158 -21.58 -15.71 11.86
C ALA A 158 -22.43 -16.71 11.05
N ILE A 159 -22.32 -16.66 9.71
CA ILE A 159 -22.97 -17.59 8.80
C ILE A 159 -22.49 -19.04 9.06
N ALA A 160 -21.18 -19.27 9.04
CA ALA A 160 -20.60 -20.60 9.24
C ALA A 160 -20.94 -21.19 10.61
N THR A 161 -20.86 -20.37 11.66
CA THR A 161 -21.18 -20.77 13.03
C THR A 161 -22.67 -21.12 13.16
N ALA A 162 -23.56 -20.25 12.68
CA ALA A 162 -25.00 -20.49 12.73
C ALA A 162 -25.39 -21.73 11.94
N ALA A 163 -24.80 -21.94 10.76
CA ALA A 163 -25.05 -23.13 9.95
C ALA A 163 -24.64 -24.42 10.66
N LYS A 164 -23.42 -24.47 11.23
CA LYS A 164 -22.95 -25.65 11.97
C LYS A 164 -23.79 -25.96 13.20
N LEU A 165 -24.26 -24.95 13.93
CA LEU A 165 -25.13 -25.12 15.10
C LEU A 165 -26.53 -25.63 14.76
N GLN A 166 -27.00 -25.42 13.53
CA GLN A 166 -28.33 -25.81 13.07
C GLN A 166 -28.33 -27.09 12.22
N LEU A 167 -27.17 -27.73 12.06
CA LEU A 167 -27.11 -29.06 11.47
C LEU A 167 -27.82 -30.07 12.37
N LEU A 168 -28.47 -31.04 11.73
CA LEU A 168 -29.12 -32.15 12.43
C LEU A 168 -28.08 -32.96 13.21
N SER A 169 -28.48 -33.47 14.38
CA SER A 169 -27.58 -34.17 15.31
C SER A 169 -27.01 -35.49 14.77
N ASP A 170 -27.58 -36.03 13.70
CA ASP A 170 -27.10 -37.22 12.99
C ASP A 170 -25.96 -36.93 12.01
N ILE A 171 -25.73 -35.65 11.64
CA ILE A 171 -24.63 -35.25 10.77
C ILE A 171 -23.36 -35.09 11.61
N GLN A 172 -22.45 -36.04 11.48
CA GLN A 172 -21.13 -35.97 12.13
C GLN A 172 -20.22 -34.98 11.41
N VAL A 173 -20.29 -33.69 11.78
CA VAL A 173 -19.50 -32.60 11.18
C VAL A 173 -18.00 -32.91 11.08
N ALA A 174 -17.43 -33.58 12.09
CA ALA A 174 -16.02 -33.95 12.13
C ALA A 174 -15.60 -35.00 11.06
N SER A 175 -16.55 -35.65 10.39
CA SER A 175 -16.26 -36.62 9.31
C SER A 175 -15.95 -35.95 7.96
N TYR A 176 -16.24 -34.65 7.82
CA TYR A 176 -16.02 -33.88 6.62
C TYR A 176 -14.70 -33.12 6.69
N SER A 177 -14.00 -32.98 5.57
CA SER A 177 -12.76 -32.20 5.46
C SER A 177 -12.99 -30.77 5.00
N HIS A 178 -14.09 -30.49 4.28
CA HIS A 178 -14.41 -29.16 3.75
C HIS A 178 -15.88 -28.82 3.92
N PHE A 179 -16.17 -27.53 4.04
CA PHE A 179 -17.50 -26.99 4.29
C PHE A 179 -17.88 -25.95 3.24
N VAL A 180 -19.02 -26.15 2.60
CA VAL A 180 -19.56 -25.22 1.60
C VAL A 180 -20.85 -24.62 2.14
N TYR A 181 -20.97 -23.30 2.09
CA TYR A 181 -22.17 -22.58 2.52
C TYR A 181 -22.82 -21.90 1.31
N VAL A 182 -24.02 -22.34 0.95
CA VAL A 182 -24.81 -21.72 -0.13
C VAL A 182 -25.78 -20.73 0.52
N LEU A 183 -25.57 -19.44 0.27
CA LEU A 183 -26.30 -18.37 0.93
C LEU A 183 -27.78 -18.30 0.50
N PRO A 184 -28.65 -17.65 1.29
CA PRO A 184 -30.04 -17.38 0.91
C PRO A 184 -30.17 -16.42 -0.29
N ASN A 185 -31.25 -16.55 -1.08
CA ASN A 185 -31.43 -15.86 -2.37
C ASN A 185 -31.33 -14.32 -2.30
N ASN A 186 -31.68 -13.70 -1.18
CA ASN A 186 -31.67 -12.24 -1.07
C ASN A 186 -30.35 -11.67 -0.52
N LEU A 187 -29.34 -12.50 -0.26
CA LEU A 187 -27.99 -12.02 0.08
C LEU A 187 -27.13 -11.72 -1.17
N VAL A 188 -27.61 -12.11 -2.36
CA VAL A 188 -26.96 -11.90 -3.66
C VAL A 188 -26.50 -10.44 -3.84
N THR A 189 -27.40 -9.49 -3.59
CA THR A 189 -27.10 -8.06 -3.79
C THR A 189 -26.31 -7.43 -2.64
N LYS A 190 -26.11 -8.14 -1.52
CA LYS A 190 -25.49 -7.58 -0.31
C LYS A 190 -24.02 -7.95 -0.16
N CYS A 191 -23.63 -9.17 -0.53
CA CYS A 191 -22.28 -9.65 -0.26
C CYS A 191 -21.25 -9.10 -1.23
N GLY A 192 -21.65 -8.74 -2.46
CA GLY A 192 -20.78 -8.09 -3.44
C GLY A 192 -19.72 -9.02 -4.07
N TRP A 193 -19.87 -10.33 -3.90
CA TRP A 193 -19.01 -11.38 -4.48
C TRP A 193 -19.88 -12.58 -4.86
N GLY A 194 -19.53 -13.31 -5.92
CA GLY A 194 -20.21 -14.55 -6.34
C GLY A 194 -19.86 -15.74 -5.44
N GLY A 195 -18.59 -15.81 -5.04
CA GLY A 195 -18.06 -16.76 -4.08
C GLY A 195 -17.01 -16.12 -3.16
N LEU A 196 -16.73 -16.77 -2.04
CA LEU A 196 -15.63 -16.43 -1.15
C LEU A 196 -15.02 -17.71 -0.58
N GLY A 197 -13.69 -17.80 -0.59
CA GLY A 197 -12.94 -18.94 -0.10
C GLY A 197 -11.95 -18.55 1.00
N GLU A 198 -11.78 -19.44 1.95
CA GLU A 198 -10.66 -19.36 2.89
C GLU A 198 -9.31 -19.55 2.20
N LEU A 199 -8.31 -18.72 2.52
CA LEU A 199 -6.99 -18.71 1.86
C LEU A 199 -5.79 -18.79 2.83
N PRO A 200 -5.14 -19.97 2.98
CA PRO A 200 -5.71 -21.30 2.81
C PRO A 200 -6.75 -21.61 3.90
N GLY A 201 -7.44 -22.76 3.80
CA GLY A 201 -8.40 -23.21 4.82
C GLY A 201 -9.24 -24.39 4.37
N THR A 202 -10.52 -24.42 4.73
CA THR A 202 -11.45 -25.54 4.45
C THR A 202 -12.90 -25.10 4.17
N GLN A 203 -13.15 -23.78 4.14
CA GLN A 203 -14.49 -23.22 4.02
C GLN A 203 -14.64 -22.35 2.78
N SER A 204 -15.80 -22.44 2.14
CA SER A 204 -16.19 -21.61 1.01
C SER A 204 -17.66 -21.20 1.11
N TRP A 205 -17.98 -19.97 0.72
CA TRP A 205 -19.34 -19.40 0.70
C TRP A 205 -19.71 -19.03 -0.73
N PHE A 206 -20.96 -19.26 -1.11
CA PHE A 206 -21.43 -19.00 -2.47
C PHE A 206 -22.78 -18.33 -2.46
N LEU A 207 -22.99 -17.40 -3.40
CA LEU A 207 -24.32 -16.95 -3.75
C LEU A 207 -25.11 -18.07 -4.43
N PRO A 208 -26.44 -18.14 -4.24
CA PRO A 208 -27.30 -19.18 -4.80
C PRO A 208 -27.70 -18.90 -6.28
N ASP A 209 -26.77 -18.42 -7.10
CA ASP A 209 -27.03 -17.99 -8.47
C ASP A 209 -25.97 -18.50 -9.48
N THR A 210 -26.10 -18.07 -10.73
CA THR A 210 -25.22 -18.47 -11.85
C THR A 210 -23.80 -17.88 -11.78
N GLN A 211 -23.54 -16.94 -10.88
CA GLN A 211 -22.20 -16.41 -10.61
C GLN A 211 -21.55 -17.07 -9.39
N GLY A 212 -22.35 -17.61 -8.47
CA GLY A 212 -21.93 -18.34 -7.28
C GLY A 212 -21.94 -19.86 -7.44
N ILE A 213 -22.81 -20.55 -6.69
CA ILE A 213 -22.80 -22.01 -6.56
C ILE A 213 -23.11 -22.74 -7.87
N PHE A 214 -23.71 -22.09 -8.87
CA PHE A 214 -23.99 -22.66 -10.18
C PHE A 214 -22.95 -22.28 -11.25
N SER A 215 -21.87 -21.59 -10.86
CA SER A 215 -20.67 -21.36 -11.68
C SER A 215 -19.58 -22.35 -11.27
N LYS A 216 -19.28 -23.32 -12.14
CA LYS A 216 -18.21 -24.29 -11.89
C LYS A 216 -16.82 -23.65 -11.71
N GLY A 217 -16.55 -22.54 -12.42
CA GLY A 217 -15.30 -21.78 -12.33
C GLY A 217 -15.17 -21.18 -10.94
N THR A 218 -16.22 -20.50 -10.46
CA THR A 218 -16.29 -19.95 -9.10
C THR A 218 -16.16 -21.06 -8.04
N VAL A 219 -16.86 -22.19 -8.19
CA VAL A 219 -16.73 -23.31 -7.23
C VAL A 219 -15.31 -23.86 -7.19
N MET A 220 -14.64 -23.98 -8.33
CA MET A 220 -13.23 -24.36 -8.38
C MET A 220 -12.32 -23.30 -7.75
N GLN A 221 -12.52 -22.02 -8.06
CA GLN A 221 -11.79 -20.90 -7.48
C GLN A 221 -11.81 -20.93 -5.95
N GLU A 222 -13.00 -20.95 -5.36
CA GLU A 222 -13.15 -20.80 -3.90
C GLU A 222 -12.68 -22.02 -3.12
N ILE A 223 -12.75 -23.21 -3.72
CA ILE A 223 -12.16 -24.42 -3.12
C ILE A 223 -10.64 -24.40 -3.30
N LEU A 224 -10.10 -23.93 -4.43
CA LEU A 224 -8.65 -23.86 -4.62
C LEU A 224 -7.97 -22.78 -3.77
N HIS A 225 -8.71 -21.74 -3.36
CA HIS A 225 -8.25 -20.86 -2.28
C HIS A 225 -7.93 -21.65 -1.01
N ASN A 226 -8.70 -22.69 -0.66
CA ASN A 226 -8.44 -23.53 0.51
C ASN A 226 -7.07 -24.22 0.46
N PHE A 227 -6.49 -24.35 -0.74
CA PHE A 227 -5.16 -24.93 -1.01
C PHE A 227 -4.07 -23.89 -1.27
N GLY A 228 -4.35 -22.59 -1.05
CA GLY A 228 -3.35 -21.54 -1.15
C GLY A 228 -3.12 -20.98 -2.56
N LEU A 229 -4.04 -21.23 -3.51
CA LEU A 229 -4.04 -20.50 -4.77
C LEU A 229 -4.69 -19.12 -4.63
N TYR A 230 -4.21 -18.17 -5.41
CA TYR A 230 -4.68 -16.79 -5.46
C TYR A 230 -5.34 -16.53 -6.82
N HIS A 231 -5.98 -15.37 -6.96
CA HIS A 231 -6.63 -15.01 -8.21
C HIS A 231 -5.64 -14.97 -9.38
N GLY A 232 -6.12 -15.33 -10.55
CA GLY A 232 -5.42 -15.18 -11.82
C GLY A 232 -5.51 -13.73 -12.29
N TRP A 233 -4.42 -13.23 -12.84
CA TRP A 233 -4.28 -11.86 -13.32
C TRP A 233 -4.10 -11.86 -14.83
N LYS A 234 -4.45 -10.75 -15.47
CA LYS A 234 -4.07 -10.50 -16.86
C LYS A 234 -3.71 -9.05 -17.00
N ASP A 235 -2.54 -8.78 -17.56
CA ASP A 235 -2.03 -7.42 -17.80
C ASP A 235 -2.10 -6.50 -16.55
N GLY A 236 -1.88 -7.09 -15.37
CA GLY A 236 -1.92 -6.35 -14.09
C GLY A 236 -3.32 -6.11 -13.51
N VAL A 237 -4.37 -6.69 -14.09
CA VAL A 237 -5.75 -6.66 -13.59
C VAL A 237 -6.11 -8.01 -12.96
N GLU A 238 -6.57 -7.98 -11.71
CA GLU A 238 -7.02 -9.15 -10.96
C GLU A 238 -8.30 -9.73 -11.59
N TYR A 239 -8.44 -11.06 -11.57
CA TYR A 239 -9.53 -11.87 -12.16
C TYR A 239 -9.63 -11.89 -13.70
N ASP A 240 -8.95 -11.00 -14.42
CA ASP A 240 -9.14 -10.86 -15.87
C ASP A 240 -8.51 -12.01 -16.70
N ASP A 241 -7.83 -12.96 -16.05
CA ASP A 241 -7.44 -14.23 -16.68
C ASP A 241 -8.61 -15.20 -16.81
N SER A 242 -9.40 -15.00 -17.88
CA SER A 242 -10.49 -15.91 -18.25
C SER A 242 -10.03 -17.28 -18.80
N SER A 243 -8.73 -17.59 -18.81
CA SER A 243 -8.18 -18.89 -19.24
C SER A 243 -8.08 -19.92 -18.10
N THR A 244 -8.35 -19.52 -16.86
CA THR A 244 -8.29 -20.35 -15.65
C THR A 244 -9.48 -20.09 -14.73
N ALA A 245 -9.86 -21.10 -13.95
CA ALA A 245 -10.81 -20.95 -12.85
C ALA A 245 -10.32 -20.01 -11.73
N MET A 246 -9.04 -19.67 -11.66
CA MET A 246 -8.57 -18.67 -10.69
C MET A 246 -8.84 -17.22 -11.14
N GLY A 247 -9.21 -17.00 -12.40
CA GLY A 247 -9.83 -15.75 -12.86
C GLY A 247 -11.30 -15.98 -13.18
N PHE A 248 -11.87 -15.24 -14.14
CA PHE A 248 -13.27 -15.43 -14.54
C PHE A 248 -13.53 -16.64 -15.47
N GLY A 249 -12.57 -17.55 -15.61
CA GLY A 249 -12.66 -18.69 -16.53
C GLY A 249 -13.48 -19.87 -16.00
N GLY A 250 -14.12 -20.60 -16.90
CA GLY A 250 -14.77 -21.89 -16.61
C GLY A 250 -13.87 -23.10 -16.89
N SER A 251 -12.55 -22.93 -16.92
CA SER A 251 -11.56 -23.93 -17.35
C SER A 251 -10.68 -24.39 -16.20
N CYS A 252 -9.81 -25.37 -16.43
CA CYS A 252 -8.87 -25.84 -15.43
C CYS A 252 -7.84 -24.77 -15.04
N PRO A 253 -7.15 -24.94 -13.90
CA PRO A 253 -6.07 -24.06 -13.47
C PRO A 253 -5.00 -23.85 -14.56
N SER A 254 -4.36 -22.70 -14.55
CA SER A 254 -3.27 -22.37 -15.46
C SER A 254 -2.02 -23.24 -15.19
N ALA A 255 -1.07 -23.27 -16.12
CA ALA A 255 0.16 -24.05 -15.96
C ALA A 255 0.93 -23.78 -14.63
N PRO A 256 1.19 -22.51 -14.22
CA PRO A 256 1.81 -22.25 -12.93
C PRO A 256 0.96 -22.70 -11.74
N GLU A 257 -0.37 -22.60 -11.81
CA GLU A 257 -1.26 -23.09 -10.75
C GLU A 257 -1.24 -24.62 -10.64
N LEU A 258 -1.29 -25.33 -11.78
CA LEU A 258 -1.15 -26.79 -11.85
C LEU A 258 0.19 -27.25 -11.27
N TRP A 259 1.27 -26.52 -11.56
CA TRP A 259 2.60 -26.80 -10.99
C TRP A 259 2.62 -26.59 -9.48
N ARG A 260 2.05 -25.48 -8.98
CA ARG A 260 1.99 -25.17 -7.53
C ARG A 260 1.15 -26.17 -6.75
N LEU A 261 0.06 -26.68 -7.33
CA LEU A 261 -0.75 -27.73 -6.73
C LEU A 261 -0.07 -29.12 -6.79
N GLY A 262 1.02 -29.27 -7.54
CA GLY A 262 1.62 -30.58 -7.83
C GLY A 262 0.73 -31.46 -8.72
N TRP A 263 -0.20 -30.85 -9.46
CA TRP A 263 -1.12 -31.54 -10.36
C TRP A 263 -0.46 -31.90 -11.68
N ALA A 264 0.43 -31.04 -12.17
CA ALA A 264 1.20 -31.31 -13.38
C ALA A 264 2.69 -30.97 -13.21
N THR A 265 3.54 -31.49 -14.09
CA THR A 265 4.99 -31.24 -14.12
C THR A 265 5.44 -30.59 -15.44
N PRO A 266 6.52 -29.79 -15.41
CA PRO A 266 7.12 -29.28 -16.64
C PRO A 266 7.75 -30.40 -17.46
N LEU A 267 7.70 -30.25 -18.78
CA LEU A 267 8.44 -31.05 -19.77
C LEU A 267 9.93 -30.79 -19.63
N VAL A 268 10.28 -29.53 -19.46
CA VAL A 268 11.63 -29.04 -19.26
C VAL A 268 11.60 -27.77 -18.42
N LEU A 269 12.65 -27.58 -17.62
CA LEU A 269 12.95 -26.32 -16.95
C LEU A 269 14.17 -25.71 -17.64
N LEU A 270 13.99 -24.53 -18.24
CA LEU A 270 15.03 -23.79 -18.96
C LEU A 270 15.58 -22.65 -18.08
N ASN A 271 16.90 -22.56 -18.01
CA ASN A 271 17.66 -21.51 -17.32
C ASN A 271 19.03 -21.33 -18.00
N SER A 272 19.89 -20.48 -17.46
CA SER A 272 21.18 -20.14 -18.06
C SER A 272 22.11 -21.35 -18.28
N SER A 273 21.99 -22.38 -17.44
CA SER A 273 22.81 -23.59 -17.49
C SER A 273 22.25 -24.71 -18.39
N SER A 274 20.96 -24.69 -18.67
CA SER A 274 20.25 -25.72 -19.45
C SER A 274 19.76 -25.25 -20.81
N PHE A 275 19.80 -23.95 -21.09
CA PHE A 275 19.25 -23.37 -22.30
C PHE A 275 20.30 -22.55 -23.06
N PRO A 276 20.83 -23.05 -24.19
CA PRO A 276 21.92 -22.40 -24.92
C PRO A 276 21.52 -21.02 -25.47
N LEU A 277 22.52 -20.15 -25.58
CA LEU A 277 22.36 -18.82 -26.16
C LEU A 277 22.33 -18.90 -27.69
N ALA A 278 21.44 -18.13 -28.32
CA ALA A 278 21.30 -17.97 -29.76
C ALA A 278 20.98 -19.26 -30.54
N ILE A 279 20.50 -20.31 -29.87
CA ILE A 279 20.13 -21.58 -30.50
C ILE A 279 18.65 -21.86 -30.22
N TYR A 280 17.91 -22.20 -31.27
CA TYR A 280 16.54 -22.68 -31.13
C TYR A 280 16.49 -24.10 -30.57
N GLU A 281 15.81 -24.26 -29.44
CA GLU A 281 15.41 -25.56 -28.88
C GLU A 281 13.97 -25.87 -29.26
N LYS A 282 13.71 -27.12 -29.66
CA LYS A 282 12.41 -27.56 -30.17
C LYS A 282 11.77 -28.56 -29.21
N PHE A 283 10.52 -28.31 -28.84
CA PHE A 283 9.72 -29.14 -27.94
C PHE A 283 8.43 -29.59 -28.62
N ILE A 284 8.02 -30.83 -28.37
CA ILE A 284 6.67 -31.31 -28.69
C ILE A 284 5.87 -31.17 -27.40
N LEU A 285 5.02 -30.15 -27.34
CA LEU A 285 4.29 -29.78 -26.13
C LEU A 285 2.86 -30.33 -26.20
N PRO A 286 2.49 -31.32 -25.37
CA PRO A 286 1.12 -31.80 -25.28
C PRO A 286 0.20 -30.77 -24.63
N ALA A 287 -1.08 -30.81 -25.00
CA ALA A 287 -2.10 -29.99 -24.36
C ALA A 287 -2.29 -30.42 -22.91
N THR A 288 -2.55 -29.45 -22.02
CA THR A 288 -2.67 -29.71 -20.57
C THR A 288 -3.65 -30.83 -20.24
N TYR A 289 -4.80 -30.88 -20.91
CA TYR A 289 -5.82 -31.89 -20.65
C TYR A 289 -5.37 -33.35 -20.90
N VAL A 290 -4.26 -33.59 -21.61
CA VAL A 290 -3.77 -34.93 -21.98
C VAL A 290 -3.28 -35.70 -20.75
N GLY A 291 -2.71 -35.03 -19.75
CA GLY A 291 -2.22 -35.70 -18.55
C GLY A 291 -1.35 -34.82 -17.64
N PRO A 292 -0.87 -35.38 -16.51
CA PRO A 292 -0.13 -34.60 -15.52
C PRO A 292 1.35 -34.39 -15.88
N THR A 293 1.93 -35.14 -16.81
CA THR A 293 3.38 -35.17 -17.01
C THR A 293 3.79 -34.43 -18.27
N GLY A 294 4.69 -33.46 -18.13
CA GLY A 294 5.36 -32.85 -19.28
C GLY A 294 4.47 -31.95 -20.14
N VAL A 295 3.50 -31.25 -19.53
CA VAL A 295 2.49 -30.45 -20.25
C VAL A 295 2.77 -28.95 -20.28
N MET A 296 3.95 -28.52 -19.82
CA MET A 296 4.36 -27.13 -19.82
C MET A 296 5.87 -26.98 -19.94
N VAL A 297 6.37 -25.88 -20.50
CA VAL A 297 7.77 -25.48 -20.39
C VAL A 297 7.87 -24.40 -19.31
N LYS A 298 8.75 -24.58 -18.33
CA LYS A 298 9.05 -23.58 -17.30
C LYS A 298 10.36 -22.88 -17.63
N ILE A 299 10.39 -21.56 -17.60
CA ILE A 299 11.58 -20.77 -17.90
C ILE A 299 11.93 -19.89 -16.70
N GLN A 300 13.17 -20.03 -16.21
CA GLN A 300 13.79 -19.21 -15.19
C GLN A 300 14.85 -18.32 -15.87
N PRO A 301 14.54 -17.07 -16.22
CA PRO A 301 15.43 -16.19 -16.99
C PRO A 301 16.54 -15.59 -16.12
N ASP A 302 17.27 -16.43 -15.39
CA ASP A 302 18.40 -16.07 -14.53
C ASP A 302 19.55 -15.38 -15.27
N TRP A 303 19.66 -15.57 -16.60
CA TRP A 303 20.57 -14.85 -17.49
C TRP A 303 20.31 -13.34 -17.58
N LEU A 304 19.16 -12.84 -17.10
CA LEU A 304 18.91 -11.41 -16.97
C LEU A 304 19.67 -10.78 -15.78
N GLY A 305 20.26 -11.61 -14.91
CA GLY A 305 20.91 -11.17 -13.69
C GLY A 305 19.90 -10.93 -12.55
N ASN A 306 20.42 -10.83 -11.33
CA ASN A 306 19.58 -10.81 -10.12
C ASN A 306 18.59 -9.64 -10.06
N GLN A 307 18.93 -8.47 -10.62
CA GLN A 307 18.09 -7.28 -10.57
C GLN A 307 16.92 -7.35 -11.58
N ALA A 308 17.18 -7.76 -12.84
CA ALA A 308 16.15 -7.78 -13.88
C ALA A 308 15.29 -9.05 -13.89
N TYR A 309 15.83 -10.19 -13.43
CA TYR A 309 15.04 -11.40 -13.26
C TYR A 309 14.05 -11.20 -12.11
N THR A 310 12.78 -10.96 -12.40
CA THR A 310 11.74 -10.80 -11.35
C THR A 310 10.66 -11.88 -11.42
N LYS A 311 10.52 -12.53 -12.57
CA LYS A 311 9.46 -13.50 -12.86
C LYS A 311 9.97 -14.72 -13.61
N ASN A 312 9.30 -15.85 -13.41
CA ASN A 312 9.39 -17.04 -14.24
C ASN A 312 8.30 -17.02 -15.30
N MET A 313 8.54 -17.69 -16.42
CA MET A 313 7.53 -17.89 -17.47
C MET A 313 7.09 -19.35 -17.55
N TYR A 314 5.83 -19.57 -17.88
CA TYR A 314 5.22 -20.86 -18.16
C TYR A 314 4.59 -20.82 -19.54
N LEU A 315 4.94 -21.81 -20.37
CA LEU A 315 4.40 -21.97 -21.72
C LEU A 315 3.61 -23.28 -21.76
N ALA A 316 2.31 -23.23 -22.05
CA ALA A 316 1.46 -24.41 -22.07
C ALA A 316 0.46 -24.36 -23.23
N LEU A 317 0.28 -25.49 -23.91
CA LEU A 317 -0.79 -25.65 -24.90
C LEU A 317 -2.11 -25.90 -24.18
N ARG A 318 -3.12 -25.07 -24.45
CA ARG A 318 -4.48 -25.24 -23.93
C ARG A 318 -5.43 -25.59 -25.07
N ALA A 319 -6.40 -26.48 -24.83
CA ALA A 319 -7.41 -26.84 -25.83
C ALA A 319 -8.70 -27.34 -25.15
N LYS A 320 -9.84 -27.15 -25.83
CA LYS A 320 -11.18 -27.53 -25.36
C LYS A 320 -11.35 -29.04 -25.32
N ALA A 321 -10.99 -29.67 -24.20
CA ALA A 321 -11.24 -31.08 -23.94
C ALA A 321 -11.17 -31.40 -22.45
N ALA A 322 -11.82 -32.50 -22.05
CA ALA A 322 -11.88 -32.98 -20.67
C ALA A 322 -12.30 -31.87 -19.67
N GLY A 323 -11.44 -31.51 -18.71
CA GLY A 323 -11.69 -30.43 -17.76
C GLY A 323 -11.73 -29.06 -18.43
N ASP A 324 -10.94 -28.85 -19.49
CA ASP A 324 -10.91 -27.63 -20.29
C ASP A 324 -12.04 -27.52 -21.33
N ARG A 325 -13.09 -28.35 -21.26
CA ARG A 325 -14.22 -28.32 -22.20
C ARG A 325 -14.85 -26.94 -22.44
N ASP A 326 -14.85 -26.08 -21.42
CA ASP A 326 -15.44 -24.74 -21.44
C ASP A 326 -14.37 -23.62 -21.54
N LEU A 327 -13.14 -23.98 -21.90
CA LEU A 327 -12.08 -23.03 -22.21
C LEU A 327 -12.52 -22.10 -23.35
N LEU A 328 -12.39 -20.78 -23.21
CA LEU A 328 -12.82 -19.84 -24.26
C LEU A 328 -12.02 -20.03 -25.56
N ASP A 329 -12.64 -19.72 -26.71
CA ASP A 329 -12.03 -19.94 -28.04
C ASP A 329 -10.73 -19.17 -28.25
N GLN A 330 -10.58 -18.01 -27.59
CA GLN A 330 -9.34 -17.23 -27.64
C GLN A 330 -8.12 -17.96 -27.04
N PHE A 331 -8.31 -19.04 -26.29
CA PHE A 331 -7.25 -19.88 -25.71
C PHE A 331 -7.22 -21.30 -26.29
N ASN A 332 -8.25 -21.68 -27.05
CA ASN A 332 -8.42 -23.05 -27.53
C ASN A 332 -7.46 -23.38 -28.69
N GLY A 333 -6.62 -24.39 -28.50
CA GLY A 333 -5.60 -24.80 -29.46
C GLY A 333 -4.44 -23.80 -29.56
N LYS A 334 -4.22 -22.99 -28.51
CA LYS A 334 -3.21 -21.93 -28.48
C LYS A 334 -2.15 -22.19 -27.40
N LEU A 335 -0.98 -21.57 -27.59
CA LEU A 335 0.05 -21.54 -26.56
C LEU A 335 -0.24 -20.38 -25.60
N ASN A 336 -0.65 -20.70 -24.37
CA ASN A 336 -0.82 -19.72 -23.31
C ASN A 336 0.53 -19.44 -22.64
N ILE A 337 0.77 -18.16 -22.37
CA ILE A 337 1.98 -17.64 -21.72
C ILE A 337 1.56 -17.02 -20.40
N HIS A 338 2.04 -17.62 -19.32
CA HIS A 338 1.84 -17.10 -17.96
C HIS A 338 3.17 -16.69 -17.35
N GLU A 339 3.12 -15.69 -16.47
CA GLU A 339 4.24 -15.25 -15.66
C GLU A 339 3.92 -15.39 -14.18
N LEU A 340 4.96 -15.63 -13.39
CA LEU A 340 4.84 -15.74 -11.94
C LEU A 340 6.06 -15.12 -11.26
N ASN A 341 5.85 -14.35 -10.18
CA ASN A 341 6.96 -13.75 -9.45
C ASN A 341 7.91 -14.83 -8.90
N ARG A 342 9.21 -14.68 -9.19
CA ARG A 342 10.24 -15.69 -8.92
C ARG A 342 10.38 -16.00 -7.42
N PHE A 343 10.11 -15.03 -6.55
CA PHE A 343 10.29 -15.19 -5.10
C PHE A 343 9.25 -16.16 -4.54
N PHE A 344 8.02 -16.10 -5.05
CA PHE A 344 6.96 -17.03 -4.67
C PHE A 344 7.08 -18.36 -5.39
N ASP A 345 7.58 -18.38 -6.63
CA ASP A 345 7.60 -19.58 -7.46
C ASP A 345 8.82 -20.49 -7.21
N ASN A 346 10.00 -19.92 -6.97
CA ASN A 346 11.23 -20.72 -6.79
C ASN A 346 11.33 -21.39 -5.42
N ARG A 347 10.61 -20.84 -4.43
CA ARG A 347 10.68 -21.29 -3.03
C ARG A 347 9.33 -21.74 -2.49
N PHE A 348 8.26 -21.64 -3.29
CA PHE A 348 6.87 -21.85 -2.84
C PHE A 348 6.59 -21.15 -1.51
N LEU A 349 7.05 -19.89 -1.38
CA LEU A 349 6.91 -19.15 -0.13
C LEU A 349 5.42 -19.00 0.20
N PRO A 350 5.02 -19.28 1.45
CA PRO A 350 3.65 -19.07 1.88
C PRO A 350 3.41 -17.60 2.25
N GLY A 351 2.26 -17.09 1.81
CA GLY A 351 1.76 -15.75 2.10
C GLY A 351 2.11 -14.74 1.01
N GLY A 352 1.10 -13.99 0.56
CA GLY A 352 1.20 -13.01 -0.52
C GLY A 352 0.68 -13.56 -1.84
N ASP A 353 0.01 -12.71 -2.62
CA ASP A 353 -0.46 -13.06 -3.95
C ASP A 353 0.75 -13.19 -4.89
N PRO A 354 1.03 -14.39 -5.45
CA PRO A 354 2.14 -14.58 -6.37
C PRO A 354 1.92 -13.88 -7.72
N LYS A 355 0.71 -13.37 -7.97
CA LYS A 355 0.26 -12.70 -9.20
C LYS A 355 0.53 -13.53 -10.44
N VAL A 356 -0.08 -14.71 -10.49
CA VAL A 356 -0.11 -15.56 -11.69
C VAL A 356 -0.76 -14.75 -12.81
N SER A 357 0.02 -14.29 -13.79
CA SER A 357 -0.49 -13.38 -14.82
C SER A 357 -0.42 -14.01 -16.21
N LEU A 358 -1.54 -14.07 -16.92
CA LEU A 358 -1.55 -14.31 -18.35
C LEU A 358 -0.97 -13.08 -19.07
N THR A 359 0.01 -13.28 -19.95
CA THR A 359 0.63 -12.20 -20.74
C THR A 359 0.50 -12.41 -22.25
N GLY A 360 -0.09 -13.53 -22.68
CA GLY A 360 -0.46 -13.75 -24.07
C GLY A 360 -0.98 -15.15 -24.37
N ALA A 361 -1.71 -15.28 -25.47
CA ALA A 361 -2.10 -16.54 -26.07
C ALA A 361 -1.77 -16.50 -27.56
N LEU A 362 -0.87 -17.38 -28.01
CA LEU A 362 -0.34 -17.37 -29.37
C LEU A 362 -1.07 -18.38 -30.25
N ASP A 363 -1.47 -17.92 -31.44
CA ASP A 363 -2.07 -18.78 -32.46
C ASP A 363 -1.07 -19.79 -33.04
N PRO A 364 -1.53 -20.98 -33.48
CA PRO A 364 -0.70 -21.89 -34.25
C PRO A 364 -0.08 -21.22 -35.48
N GLY A 365 1.21 -21.48 -35.74
CA GLY A 365 1.95 -20.87 -36.85
C GLY A 365 2.46 -19.44 -36.59
N SER A 366 2.23 -18.87 -35.40
CA SER A 366 2.69 -17.53 -35.05
C SER A 366 4.06 -17.50 -34.38
N SER A 367 4.62 -16.31 -34.21
CA SER A 367 5.82 -16.06 -33.41
C SER A 367 5.68 -14.81 -32.54
N ILE A 368 6.45 -14.75 -31.46
CA ILE A 368 6.54 -13.55 -30.62
C ILE A 368 7.95 -13.39 -30.04
N THR A 369 8.40 -12.14 -29.98
CA THR A 369 9.64 -11.76 -29.31
C THR A 369 9.30 -11.09 -27.98
N ARG A 370 9.89 -11.62 -26.91
CA ARG A 370 9.79 -11.09 -25.54
C ARG A 370 11.14 -10.50 -25.15
N PHE A 371 11.33 -9.21 -25.45
CA PHE A 371 12.60 -8.50 -25.24
C PHE A 371 12.97 -8.36 -23.75
N ASP A 372 11.95 -8.22 -22.91
CA ASP A 372 12.04 -8.25 -21.44
C ASP A 372 12.65 -9.55 -20.90
N TYR A 373 12.42 -10.68 -21.58
CA TYR A 373 13.01 -11.98 -21.23
C TYR A 373 14.20 -12.39 -22.11
N LYS A 374 14.47 -11.62 -23.16
CA LYS A 374 15.37 -11.97 -24.27
C LYS A 374 15.05 -13.34 -24.89
N LEU A 375 13.77 -13.57 -25.15
CA LEU A 375 13.26 -14.82 -25.72
C LEU A 375 12.56 -14.58 -27.05
N HIS A 376 12.72 -15.51 -27.98
CA HIS A 376 11.93 -15.61 -29.20
C HIS A 376 11.23 -16.96 -29.26
N LEU A 377 9.91 -16.93 -29.44
CA LEU A 377 9.05 -18.11 -29.47
C LEU A 377 8.48 -18.28 -30.87
N LEU A 378 8.57 -19.50 -31.41
CA LEU A 378 7.90 -19.91 -32.63
C LEU A 378 6.91 -21.02 -32.30
N VAL A 379 5.66 -20.86 -32.72
CA VAL A 379 4.57 -21.79 -32.45
C VAL A 379 4.23 -22.52 -33.75
N GLY A 380 4.36 -23.84 -33.75
CA GLY A 380 4.00 -24.69 -34.88
C GLY A 380 2.48 -24.84 -35.05
N VAL A 381 2.08 -25.79 -35.89
CA VAL A 381 0.65 -26.13 -36.09
C VAL A 381 0.17 -27.00 -34.93
N PHE A 382 -1.03 -26.73 -34.42
CA PHE A 382 -1.70 -27.58 -33.44
C PHE A 382 -2.20 -28.86 -34.12
N ASP A 383 -1.65 -30.01 -33.73
CA ASP A 383 -2.12 -31.32 -34.18
C ASP A 383 -3.23 -31.80 -33.25
N LYS A 384 -4.48 -31.73 -33.73
CA LYS A 384 -5.67 -32.19 -33.00
C LYS A 384 -5.67 -33.69 -32.73
N THR A 385 -5.00 -34.49 -33.56
CA THR A 385 -4.99 -35.96 -33.45
C THR A 385 -4.11 -36.38 -32.28
N THR A 386 -2.91 -35.81 -32.18
CA THR A 386 -1.97 -36.09 -31.08
C THR A 386 -2.18 -35.15 -29.89
N SER A 387 -2.96 -34.08 -30.07
CA SER A 387 -3.14 -33.00 -29.09
C SER A 387 -1.82 -32.36 -28.67
N THR A 388 -0.94 -32.13 -29.63
CA THR A 388 0.38 -31.51 -29.40
C THR A 388 0.59 -30.29 -30.29
N ILE A 389 1.52 -29.44 -29.87
CA ILE A 389 2.06 -28.34 -30.69
C ILE A 389 3.58 -28.39 -30.64
N ILE A 390 4.21 -28.07 -31.76
CA ILE A 390 5.66 -27.88 -31.78
C ILE A 390 5.95 -26.47 -31.27
N LEU A 391 6.66 -26.35 -30.16
CA LEU A 391 7.13 -25.09 -29.60
C LEU A 391 8.64 -24.98 -29.84
N THR A 392 9.09 -23.92 -30.49
CA THR A 392 10.52 -23.62 -30.62
C THR A 392 10.85 -22.37 -29.82
N VAL A 393 11.86 -22.44 -28.95
CA VAL A 393 12.26 -21.34 -28.05
C VAL A 393 13.73 -21.02 -28.32
N CYS A 394 14.08 -19.74 -28.44
CA CYS A 394 15.47 -19.29 -28.45
C CYS A 394 15.69 -18.18 -27.42
N ARG A 395 16.81 -18.25 -26.70
CA ARG A 395 17.34 -17.16 -25.86
C ARG A 395 18.32 -16.32 -26.66
N PHE A 396 18.19 -14.99 -26.64
CA PHE A 396 19.11 -14.09 -27.33
C PHE A 396 19.78 -13.06 -26.39
N VAL A 397 20.76 -12.30 -26.88
CA VAL A 397 21.41 -11.18 -26.19
C VAL A 397 20.83 -9.85 -26.66
N THR A 398 20.80 -9.65 -27.98
CA THR A 398 20.45 -8.37 -28.61
C THR A 398 19.10 -8.45 -29.31
N GLY A 399 18.85 -9.52 -30.07
CA GLY A 399 17.57 -9.67 -30.76
C GLY A 399 17.37 -11.03 -31.40
N PRO A 400 16.15 -11.34 -31.86
CA PRO A 400 15.80 -12.66 -32.39
C PRO A 400 16.59 -13.08 -33.65
N ASN A 401 17.23 -12.12 -34.34
CA ASN A 401 18.01 -12.39 -35.57
C ASN A 401 19.30 -13.18 -35.31
N GLU A 402 19.79 -13.25 -34.08
CA GLU A 402 20.95 -14.08 -33.73
C GLU A 402 20.57 -15.56 -33.56
N CYS A 403 19.28 -15.87 -33.40
CA CYS A 403 18.80 -17.21 -33.19
C CYS A 403 18.96 -18.06 -34.45
N ILE A 404 19.80 -19.09 -34.36
CA ILE A 404 19.99 -20.08 -35.43
C ILE A 404 19.34 -21.40 -35.05
N PHE A 405 18.79 -22.10 -36.05
CA PHE A 405 18.50 -23.51 -35.86
C PHE A 405 19.82 -24.26 -35.74
N PRO A 406 19.94 -25.24 -34.82
CA PRO A 406 21.13 -26.07 -34.77
C PRO A 406 21.35 -26.65 -36.17
N SER A 407 22.54 -26.42 -36.73
CA SER A 407 22.94 -27.00 -38.00
C SER A 407 22.68 -28.50 -37.92
N SER A 408 21.95 -29.05 -38.89
CA SER A 408 21.50 -30.45 -38.92
C SER A 408 22.57 -31.35 -38.32
N PRO A 409 22.22 -32.26 -37.40
CA PRO A 409 23.20 -33.00 -36.63
C PRO A 409 24.24 -33.59 -37.57
N LEU A 410 25.51 -33.24 -37.34
CA LEU A 410 26.63 -34.05 -37.81
C LEU A 410 26.26 -35.51 -37.52
N SER A 411 26.34 -36.35 -38.56
CA SER A 411 25.94 -37.76 -38.58
C SER A 411 26.02 -38.42 -37.20
N PRO A 412 24.98 -39.16 -36.77
CA PRO A 412 24.88 -39.70 -35.42
C PRO A 412 26.21 -40.33 -35.03
N MET A 413 26.82 -39.76 -33.99
CA MET A 413 27.99 -40.33 -33.36
C MET A 413 27.64 -41.81 -33.05
N PRO A 414 28.45 -42.79 -33.50
CA PRO A 414 28.14 -44.20 -33.29
C PRO A 414 27.87 -44.41 -31.80
N PRO A 415 26.80 -45.16 -31.44
CA PRO A 415 26.34 -45.26 -30.06
C PRO A 415 27.52 -45.63 -29.16
N SER A 416 27.77 -44.80 -28.15
CA SER A 416 28.74 -45.09 -27.12
C SER A 416 28.43 -46.48 -26.54
N PRO A 417 29.40 -47.40 -26.43
CA PRO A 417 29.16 -48.75 -25.95
C PRO A 417 28.46 -48.68 -24.59
N TRP A 418 27.29 -49.29 -24.53
CA TRP A 418 26.43 -49.30 -23.36
C TRP A 418 27.21 -49.80 -22.15
N SER A 419 27.22 -49.03 -21.07
CA SER A 419 27.53 -49.59 -19.75
C SER A 419 26.56 -50.76 -19.50
N PRO A 420 27.05 -51.93 -19.06
CA PRO A 420 26.18 -53.07 -18.82
C PRO A 420 25.09 -52.70 -17.80
N PRO A 421 23.86 -53.19 -17.99
CA PRO A 421 22.75 -52.87 -17.10
C PRO A 421 23.08 -53.27 -15.66
N PRO A 422 22.72 -52.46 -14.65
CA PRO A 422 22.84 -52.87 -13.26
C PRO A 422 22.06 -54.18 -13.05
N SER A 423 22.70 -55.13 -12.37
CA SER A 423 22.13 -56.44 -12.07
C SER A 423 20.72 -56.31 -11.48
N PRO A 424 19.76 -57.18 -11.86
CA PRO A 424 18.41 -57.15 -11.31
C PRO A 424 18.46 -57.23 -9.77
N PRO A 425 17.66 -56.43 -9.04
CA PRO A 425 17.54 -56.60 -7.61
C PRO A 425 17.00 -58.01 -7.30
N ASN A 426 17.61 -58.68 -6.33
CA ASN A 426 17.19 -60.01 -5.89
C ASN A 426 15.68 -60.03 -5.60
N PRO A 427 14.95 -61.06 -6.06
CA PRO A 427 13.53 -61.19 -5.78
C PRO A 427 13.28 -61.20 -4.26
N PRO A 428 12.28 -60.46 -3.76
CA PRO A 428 11.95 -60.47 -2.35
C PRO A 428 11.54 -61.88 -1.91
N SER A 429 12.11 -62.32 -0.79
CA SER A 429 11.78 -63.61 -0.18
C SER A 429 10.27 -63.79 -0.03
N PRO A 430 9.73 -65.00 -0.30
CA PRO A 430 8.29 -65.24 -0.28
C PRO A 430 7.72 -64.98 1.11
N ARG A 431 6.77 -64.04 1.17
CA ARG A 431 5.99 -63.72 2.36
C ARG A 431 5.05 -64.90 2.67
N PRO A 432 4.92 -65.34 3.95
CA PRO A 432 4.02 -66.44 4.31
C PRO A 432 2.57 -66.13 3.90
N THR A 433 1.95 -67.08 3.22
CA THR A 433 0.56 -67.03 2.76
C THR A 433 -0.40 -67.09 3.95
N PHE A 434 -1.19 -66.04 4.16
CA PHE A 434 -2.41 -66.10 4.98
C PHE A 434 -3.54 -66.82 4.20
N PRO A 435 -4.40 -67.60 4.89
CA PRO A 435 -5.43 -68.41 4.24
C PRO A 435 -6.55 -67.55 3.64
N LYS A 436 -6.96 -67.91 2.42
CA LYS A 436 -8.04 -67.31 1.64
C LYS A 436 -9.40 -67.42 2.35
N SER A 437 -10.11 -66.30 2.47
CA SER A 437 -11.54 -66.27 2.80
C SER A 437 -12.40 -66.72 1.60
N PRO A 438 -13.55 -67.39 1.84
CA PRO A 438 -14.39 -67.97 0.78
C PRO A 438 -15.22 -66.91 0.02
N PRO A 439 -15.73 -67.25 -1.18
CA PRO A 439 -16.42 -66.31 -2.05
C PRO A 439 -17.86 -66.01 -1.58
N PRO A 440 -18.40 -64.80 -1.84
CA PRO A 440 -19.77 -64.45 -1.50
C PRO A 440 -20.78 -65.15 -2.42
N SER A 441 -21.89 -65.60 -1.83
CA SER A 441 -23.02 -66.25 -2.51
C SER A 441 -23.87 -65.26 -3.32
N PRO A 442 -24.61 -65.72 -4.36
CA PRO A 442 -25.43 -64.85 -5.20
C PRO A 442 -26.70 -64.37 -4.47
N LEU A 443 -27.01 -63.07 -4.60
CA LEU A 443 -28.21 -62.44 -4.04
C LEU A 443 -29.46 -62.78 -4.87
N ASN A 444 -30.51 -63.21 -4.16
CA ASN A 444 -31.86 -63.48 -4.68
C ASN A 444 -32.57 -62.19 -5.17
N PRO A 445 -33.54 -62.31 -6.12
CA PRO A 445 -34.33 -61.19 -6.61
C PRO A 445 -35.32 -60.65 -5.55
N PRO A 446 -35.71 -59.36 -5.63
CA PRO A 446 -36.48 -58.69 -4.58
C PRO A 446 -37.95 -59.14 -4.55
N ARG A 447 -38.42 -59.42 -3.33
CA ARG A 447 -39.83 -59.74 -3.00
C ARG A 447 -40.68 -58.45 -2.95
N PRO A 448 -41.95 -58.45 -3.37
CA PRO A 448 -42.82 -57.28 -3.31
C PRO A 448 -43.09 -56.86 -1.85
N ARG A 449 -43.00 -55.56 -1.57
CA ARG A 449 -43.22 -55.00 -0.23
C ARG A 449 -44.74 -54.86 0.06
N PRO A 450 -45.24 -55.23 1.26
CA PRO A 450 -46.64 -55.07 1.64
C PRO A 450 -47.02 -53.60 1.89
N LEU A 451 -48.29 -53.28 1.64
CA LEU A 451 -48.93 -51.99 1.95
C LEU A 451 -48.96 -51.75 3.46
N SER A 452 -48.51 -50.56 3.89
CA SER A 452 -48.59 -50.10 5.29
C SER A 452 -49.83 -49.23 5.55
N PRO A 453 -50.30 -49.16 6.81
CA PRO A 453 -51.68 -48.81 7.17
C PRO A 453 -51.92 -47.29 7.37
N LYS A 454 -53.21 -46.92 7.29
CA LYS A 454 -53.76 -45.57 7.50
C LYS A 454 -53.35 -44.94 8.84
N ILE A 455 -52.95 -43.67 8.77
CA ILE A 455 -52.69 -42.76 9.91
C ILE A 455 -54.04 -42.24 10.46
N PRO A 456 -54.26 -42.17 11.80
CA PRO A 456 -55.44 -41.54 12.40
C PRO A 456 -55.32 -40.01 12.51
N LEU A 457 -56.46 -39.32 12.40
CA LEU A 457 -56.60 -37.86 12.53
C LEU A 457 -56.19 -37.33 13.93
N PRO A 458 -55.77 -36.05 14.04
CA PRO A 458 -55.51 -35.41 15.32
C PRO A 458 -56.80 -34.88 15.99
N SER A 459 -56.88 -35.08 17.30
CA SER A 459 -57.91 -34.52 18.20
C SER A 459 -57.63 -33.06 18.58
N PRO A 460 -58.67 -32.28 18.99
CA PRO A 460 -58.60 -30.82 19.16
C PRO A 460 -58.03 -30.40 20.53
N PRO A 461 -57.51 -29.16 20.67
CA PRO A 461 -56.98 -28.65 21.93
C PRO A 461 -58.08 -28.04 22.81
N ASN A 462 -57.99 -28.28 24.12
CA ASN A 462 -58.82 -27.63 25.14
C ASN A 462 -57.98 -27.44 26.43
N PRO A 463 -58.40 -26.61 27.40
CA PRO A 463 -57.98 -25.22 27.51
C PRO A 463 -57.19 -24.88 28.80
N ALA A 464 -56.82 -23.61 28.92
CA ALA A 464 -55.92 -22.98 29.90
C ALA A 464 -56.27 -23.10 31.40
N SER A 465 -55.22 -23.07 32.25
CA SER A 465 -55.09 -22.36 33.56
C SER A 465 -53.87 -22.88 34.37
N PRO A 466 -53.43 -22.23 35.48
CA PRO A 466 -53.26 -20.81 35.73
C PRO A 466 -51.87 -20.45 36.34
N ARG A 467 -51.59 -19.14 36.38
CA ARG A 467 -50.45 -18.43 37.00
C ARG A 467 -50.43 -18.57 38.54
N PRO A 468 -49.26 -18.62 39.20
CA PRO A 468 -48.89 -17.56 40.18
C PRO A 468 -47.35 -17.39 40.36
N PRO A 469 -46.83 -16.54 41.29
CA PRO A 469 -46.97 -15.09 41.39
C PRO A 469 -45.60 -14.35 41.41
N SER A 470 -45.66 -13.03 41.26
CA SER A 470 -44.53 -12.07 41.27
C SER A 470 -43.76 -12.00 42.61
N PRO A 471 -42.44 -11.75 42.60
CA PRO A 471 -41.71 -11.32 43.80
C PRO A 471 -41.66 -9.79 43.92
N GLN A 472 -41.93 -9.32 45.12
CA GLN A 472 -41.91 -7.93 45.57
C GLN A 472 -40.49 -7.35 45.67
N SER A 473 -40.46 -6.03 45.54
CA SER A 473 -39.37 -5.10 45.81
C SER A 473 -38.77 -5.23 47.21
N LEU A 474 -37.43 -5.26 47.28
CA LEU A 474 -36.69 -4.88 48.48
C LEU A 474 -35.64 -3.81 48.14
N LEU A 475 -35.75 -2.71 48.88
CA LEU A 475 -34.82 -1.60 48.98
C LEU A 475 -33.45 -2.08 49.48
N LEU A 476 -32.37 -1.65 48.82
CA LEU A 476 -31.04 -1.64 49.43
C LEU A 476 -30.30 -0.33 49.11
N SER A 477 -29.67 0.12 50.19
CA SER A 477 -28.94 1.35 50.49
C SER A 477 -27.77 1.70 49.57
N SER A 478 -27.60 3.01 49.39
CA SER A 478 -26.46 3.69 48.77
C SER A 478 -25.12 3.36 49.43
N PRO A 479 -24.01 3.23 48.67
CA PRO A 479 -22.65 3.19 49.22
C PRO A 479 -22.13 4.59 49.59
N PRO A 480 -21.22 4.72 50.58
CA PRO A 480 -20.69 6.00 51.03
C PRO A 480 -19.68 6.61 50.04
N ASN A 481 -19.69 7.95 49.97
CA ASN A 481 -18.73 8.75 49.20
C ASN A 481 -17.26 8.47 49.58
N PRO A 482 -16.33 8.35 48.61
CA PRO A 482 -14.90 8.39 48.90
C PRO A 482 -14.47 9.82 49.31
N PRO A 483 -13.46 9.97 50.19
CA PRO A 483 -13.01 11.27 50.67
C PRO A 483 -12.32 12.08 49.57
N ARG A 484 -12.61 13.39 49.55
CA ARG A 484 -11.96 14.42 48.71
C ARG A 484 -10.44 14.42 48.89
N PRO A 485 -9.64 14.37 47.80
CA PRO A 485 -8.21 14.66 47.88
C PRO A 485 -7.96 16.14 48.20
N ARG A 486 -7.08 16.41 49.18
CA ARG A 486 -6.54 17.76 49.44
C ARG A 486 -5.70 18.25 48.24
N PRO A 487 -5.68 19.56 47.93
CA PRO A 487 -4.78 20.13 46.93
C PRO A 487 -3.33 20.01 47.42
N ARG A 488 -2.45 19.39 46.61
CA ARG A 488 -1.00 19.49 46.79
C ARG A 488 -0.48 20.72 46.04
N SER A 489 0.38 21.46 46.74
CA SER A 489 1.14 22.62 46.27
C SER A 489 2.01 22.27 45.05
N PRO A 490 2.29 23.23 44.15
CA PRO A 490 3.12 23.00 42.97
C PRO A 490 4.60 22.83 43.36
N PRO A 491 5.33 21.82 42.82
CA PRO A 491 6.78 21.75 42.94
C PRO A 491 7.46 22.66 41.91
N SER A 492 8.50 23.35 42.36
CA SER A 492 9.46 24.14 41.56
C SER A 492 10.16 23.28 40.47
N PRO A 493 10.62 23.90 39.36
CA PRO A 493 11.13 23.17 38.21
C PRO A 493 12.51 22.56 38.48
N PHE A 494 12.60 21.23 38.43
CA PHE A 494 13.86 20.52 38.28
C PHE A 494 14.24 20.47 36.80
N SER A 495 15.45 20.92 36.47
CA SER A 495 16.05 20.63 35.17
C SER A 495 16.16 19.11 35.00
N PRO A 496 15.65 18.54 33.89
CA PRO A 496 15.68 17.10 33.70
C PRO A 496 17.13 16.59 33.61
N PRO A 497 17.45 15.45 34.25
CA PRO A 497 18.76 14.82 34.10
C PRO A 497 18.99 14.45 32.63
N LYS A 498 20.23 14.63 32.14
CA LYS A 498 20.63 14.20 30.79
C LYS A 498 20.40 12.68 30.66
N PRO A 499 19.85 12.20 29.54
CA PRO A 499 19.56 10.78 29.40
C PRO A 499 20.84 9.96 29.25
N HIS A 500 20.87 8.82 29.93
CA HIS A 500 21.95 7.83 29.91
C HIS A 500 21.64 6.72 28.90
N ALA A 501 22.66 6.23 28.20
CA ALA A 501 22.48 5.19 27.18
C ALA A 501 21.92 3.89 27.77
N ILE A 502 21.09 3.17 26.99
CA ILE A 502 20.49 1.90 27.41
C ILE A 502 21.41 0.75 27.00
N GLU A 503 21.77 -0.09 27.97
CA GLU A 503 22.50 -1.33 27.74
C GLU A 503 21.55 -2.39 27.15
N LEU A 504 21.93 -2.99 26.02
CA LEU A 504 21.05 -3.92 25.30
C LEU A 504 21.14 -5.39 25.77
N GLY A 505 21.92 -5.73 26.80
CA GLY A 505 22.03 -7.08 27.40
C GLY A 505 23.37 -7.37 28.11
N SER A 506 23.56 -8.56 28.69
CA SER A 506 24.77 -8.97 29.42
C SER A 506 25.92 -9.46 28.51
N SER A 507 27.03 -8.71 28.49
CA SER A 507 28.33 -9.03 27.81
C SER A 507 28.30 -9.26 26.29
N PHE A 508 29.41 -8.91 25.61
CA PHE A 508 29.55 -9.00 24.15
C PHE A 508 29.34 -10.43 23.61
N THR A 509 29.70 -11.45 24.41
CA THR A 509 29.67 -12.88 24.03
C THR A 509 28.28 -13.47 23.90
N GLU A 510 27.28 -12.95 24.62
CA GLU A 510 25.89 -13.44 24.56
C GLU A 510 25.14 -12.89 23.33
N PHE A 511 25.62 -11.76 22.79
CA PHE A 511 24.94 -10.99 21.74
C PHE A 511 25.49 -11.18 20.32
N ALA A 512 26.74 -11.63 20.17
CA ALA A 512 27.42 -11.73 18.87
C ALA A 512 26.98 -12.93 18.00
N GLY A 513 26.27 -13.91 18.59
CA GLY A 513 25.86 -15.14 17.90
C GLY A 513 27.03 -15.99 17.36
N PRO A 514 26.77 -17.16 16.78
CA PRO A 514 27.82 -18.06 16.26
C PRO A 514 28.52 -17.57 14.98
N ASN A 515 28.19 -16.38 14.47
CA ASN A 515 28.68 -15.86 13.17
C ASN A 515 29.95 -14.98 13.27
N VAL A 516 30.49 -14.73 14.46
CA VAL A 516 31.83 -14.15 14.61
C VAL A 516 32.84 -15.28 14.42
N GLY A 517 33.47 -15.34 13.25
CA GLY A 517 34.41 -16.42 12.90
C GLY A 517 35.45 -16.66 14.00
N SER A 518 35.72 -17.94 14.27
CA SER A 518 36.50 -18.45 15.42
C SER A 518 37.92 -17.90 15.61
N ASN A 519 38.41 -17.04 14.70
CA ASN A 519 39.79 -16.53 14.69
C ASN A 519 39.90 -15.05 15.05
N LYS A 520 38.81 -14.37 15.43
CA LYS A 520 38.77 -12.90 15.57
C LYS A 520 37.92 -12.49 16.79
N SER A 521 38.56 -12.22 17.94
CA SER A 521 37.88 -11.77 19.18
C SER A 521 37.92 -10.25 19.32
N PHE A 522 36.77 -9.62 19.55
CA PHE A 522 36.71 -8.26 20.10
C PHE A 522 37.43 -8.27 21.46
N ARG A 523 38.52 -7.51 21.61
CA ARG A 523 39.49 -7.73 22.70
C ARG A 523 38.97 -7.39 24.09
N ASP A 524 37.95 -6.53 24.18
CA ASP A 524 37.30 -6.20 25.44
C ASP A 524 35.90 -6.84 25.52
N PRO A 525 35.77 -8.04 26.12
CA PRO A 525 34.49 -8.74 26.22
C PRO A 525 33.47 -8.03 27.14
N GLN A 526 33.91 -7.01 27.90
CA GLN A 526 33.02 -6.21 28.76
C GLN A 526 32.63 -4.86 28.16
N ALA A 527 32.96 -4.56 26.89
CA ALA A 527 32.29 -3.46 26.18
C ALA A 527 30.83 -3.85 25.89
N MET A 528 29.90 -2.98 26.21
CA MET A 528 28.47 -3.24 26.04
C MET A 528 27.96 -2.57 24.77
N ALA A 529 27.08 -3.27 24.04
CA ALA A 529 26.32 -2.66 22.96
C ALA A 529 25.30 -1.69 23.58
N ILE A 530 25.40 -0.41 23.22
CA ILE A 530 24.50 0.63 23.70
C ILE A 530 23.63 1.16 22.56
N TRP A 531 22.38 1.50 22.89
CA TRP A 531 21.49 2.26 22.00
C TRP A 531 20.54 3.18 22.79
N VAL A 532 19.82 4.06 22.08
CA VAL A 532 18.86 5.00 22.68
C VAL A 532 17.49 4.37 22.99
N ASN A 533 17.19 3.19 22.44
CA ASN A 533 15.91 2.49 22.66
C ASN A 533 16.12 0.96 22.78
N ALA A 534 15.60 0.36 23.85
CA ALA A 534 15.67 -1.08 24.12
C ALA A 534 15.02 -1.95 23.02
N GLY A 535 14.00 -1.43 22.32
CA GLY A 535 13.31 -2.11 21.22
C GLY A 535 14.11 -2.18 19.90
N ALA A 536 15.25 -1.51 19.81
CA ALA A 536 16.10 -1.51 18.61
C ALA A 536 17.01 -2.75 18.49
N SER A 537 16.95 -3.67 19.44
CA SER A 537 17.77 -4.90 19.46
C SER A 537 17.26 -6.00 18.52
N SER A 538 16.11 -5.85 17.85
CA SER A 538 15.62 -6.84 16.88
C SER A 538 14.81 -6.26 15.70
N GLY A 539 14.45 -4.98 15.72
CA GLY A 539 13.66 -4.31 14.66
C GLY A 539 14.33 -3.07 14.07
N ALA A 540 13.83 -2.63 12.91
CA ALA A 540 14.24 -1.38 12.26
C ALA A 540 13.93 -0.18 13.17
N SER A 541 14.96 0.49 13.67
CA SER A 541 14.79 1.72 14.45
C SER A 541 14.43 2.89 13.52
N THR A 542 13.32 3.57 13.78
CA THR A 542 12.93 4.82 13.07
C THR A 542 13.79 6.03 13.44
N LEU A 543 14.58 5.92 14.52
CA LEU A 543 15.62 6.89 14.85
C LEU A 543 16.78 6.75 13.88
N ILE A 544 17.04 7.82 13.12
CA ILE A 544 18.03 7.84 12.04
C ILE A 544 19.45 8.01 12.59
N ALA A 545 19.64 8.81 13.65
CA ALA A 545 20.96 9.02 14.25
C ALA A 545 20.93 9.36 15.75
N ALA A 546 21.99 8.97 16.47
CA ALA A 546 22.23 9.36 17.86
C ALA A 546 23.72 9.61 18.11
N THR A 547 24.04 10.62 18.92
CA THR A 547 25.42 10.93 19.31
C THR A 547 25.67 10.49 20.74
N PHE A 548 26.55 9.51 20.93
CA PHE A 548 27.00 9.03 22.25
C PHE A 548 28.29 9.75 22.64
N THR A 549 28.35 10.35 23.82
CA THR A 549 29.52 11.13 24.28
C THR A 549 29.99 10.67 25.65
N THR A 550 31.31 10.51 25.78
CA THR A 550 32.02 10.32 27.05
C THR A 550 33.15 11.34 27.19
N THR A 551 33.46 11.68 28.44
CA THR A 551 34.61 12.50 28.79
C THR A 551 35.76 11.59 29.23
N ILE A 552 36.98 11.86 28.77
CA ILE A 552 38.19 11.11 29.09
C ILE A 552 39.20 12.09 29.68
N THR A 553 39.66 11.82 30.91
CA THR A 553 40.69 12.63 31.56
C THR A 553 42.01 11.87 31.57
N ILE A 554 43.01 12.39 30.86
CA ILE A 554 44.38 11.87 30.90
C ILE A 554 45.12 12.66 31.96
N ALA A 555 45.38 12.04 33.11
CA ALA A 555 46.21 12.62 34.15
C ALA A 555 47.62 12.87 33.59
N GLY A 556 48.12 14.10 33.73
CA GLY A 556 49.50 14.42 33.37
C GLY A 556 50.45 13.65 34.27
N GLN A 557 51.10 12.61 33.77
CA GLN A 557 52.30 12.11 34.43
C GLN A 557 53.43 13.11 34.19
N ALA A 558 54.13 13.46 35.26
CA ALA A 558 55.28 14.36 35.28
C ALA A 558 56.55 13.72 34.65
N THR A 559 56.42 12.98 33.55
CA THR A 559 57.55 12.33 32.86
C THR A 559 57.68 12.86 31.44
N GLN A 560 58.88 13.34 31.10
CA GLN A 560 59.22 13.97 29.82
C GLN A 560 59.21 12.97 28.65
N GLY A 561 58.03 12.64 28.12
CA GLY A 561 57.88 11.87 26.89
C GLY A 561 56.62 12.24 26.12
N PRO A 562 56.61 12.10 24.78
CA PRO A 562 55.41 12.32 23.99
C PRO A 562 54.29 11.38 24.46
N PRO A 563 53.03 11.85 24.55
CA PRO A 563 51.90 11.03 24.98
C PRO A 563 51.80 9.78 24.11
N LYS A 564 51.74 8.62 24.76
CA LYS A 564 51.56 7.35 24.05
C LYS A 564 50.21 7.36 23.32
N PRO A 565 50.15 6.84 22.08
CA PRO A 565 48.92 6.84 21.32
C PRO A 565 47.86 5.93 21.95
N LEU A 566 46.59 6.31 21.82
CA LEU A 566 45.46 5.50 22.23
C LEU A 566 44.88 4.76 21.04
N TYR A 567 44.19 3.67 21.30
CA TYR A 567 43.58 2.82 20.28
C TYR A 567 42.09 2.64 20.57
N LEU A 568 41.25 3.05 19.62
CA LEU A 568 39.80 2.86 19.65
C LEU A 568 39.45 1.66 18.76
N ASP A 569 38.89 0.63 19.38
CA ASP A 569 38.21 -0.46 18.67
C ASP A 569 36.71 -0.19 18.72
N ILE A 570 36.06 -0.25 17.56
CA ILE A 570 34.64 0.09 17.40
C ILE A 570 33.95 -0.86 16.44
N MET A 571 32.73 -1.25 16.81
CA MET A 571 31.82 -2.05 16.02
C MET A 571 30.47 -1.33 15.98
N VAL A 572 29.91 -1.15 14.79
CA VAL A 572 28.70 -0.36 14.56
C VAL A 572 27.76 -1.04 13.56
N ASP A 573 26.46 -0.86 13.78
CA ASP A 573 25.36 -1.21 12.89
C ASP A 573 24.49 0.06 12.71
N ASP A 574 24.52 0.82 11.60
CA ASP A 574 25.28 0.59 10.35
C ASP A 574 26.53 1.47 10.23
N ILE A 575 26.47 2.75 10.62
CA ILE A 575 27.56 3.73 10.41
C ILE A 575 27.85 4.50 11.70
N ALA A 576 29.13 4.69 12.07
CA ALA A 576 29.56 5.58 13.15
C ALA A 576 30.60 6.59 12.66
N HIS A 577 30.35 7.88 12.90
CA HIS A 577 31.36 8.93 12.82
C HIS A 577 31.99 9.16 14.19
N VAL A 578 33.32 9.14 14.26
CA VAL A 578 34.09 9.26 15.50
C VAL A 578 34.61 10.68 15.64
N PHE A 579 34.24 11.37 16.71
CA PHE A 579 34.68 12.73 17.00
C PHE A 579 35.55 12.79 18.25
N VAL A 580 36.60 13.60 18.20
CA VAL A 580 37.43 13.95 19.36
C VAL A 580 37.43 15.45 19.51
N ASN A 581 36.98 15.96 20.65
CA ASN A 581 36.86 17.40 20.91
C ASN A 581 36.08 18.15 19.80
N GLY A 582 35.02 17.52 19.28
CA GLY A 582 34.17 18.06 18.21
C GLY A 582 34.70 17.90 16.77
N ALA A 583 35.94 17.44 16.58
CA ALA A 583 36.50 17.19 15.25
C ALA A 583 36.26 15.74 14.81
N ASN A 584 35.70 15.52 13.61
CA ASN A 584 35.52 14.18 13.03
C ASN A 584 36.90 13.60 12.63
N ILE A 585 37.27 12.48 13.25
CA ILE A 585 38.57 11.83 13.04
C ILE A 585 38.45 10.69 12.02
N THR A 586 37.32 9.96 11.99
CA THR A 586 37.10 8.87 11.04
C THR A 586 35.63 8.43 10.99
N THR A 587 35.28 7.67 9.95
CA THR A 587 33.95 7.04 9.79
C THR A 587 34.11 5.53 9.64
N VAL A 588 33.30 4.78 10.40
CA VAL A 588 33.25 3.31 10.38
C VAL A 588 31.90 2.88 9.83
N LYS A 589 31.87 1.95 8.88
CA LYS A 589 30.64 1.45 8.24
C LYS A 589 30.58 -0.09 8.33
N TRP A 590 29.38 -0.65 8.46
CA TRP A 590 29.03 -2.07 8.26
C TRP A 590 29.74 -3.10 9.15
N GLY A 591 30.04 -2.74 10.40
CA GLY A 591 30.87 -3.57 11.28
C GLY A 591 30.23 -4.89 11.75
N TRP A 592 28.90 -5.06 11.63
CA TRP A 592 28.16 -6.16 12.27
C TRP A 592 27.85 -7.38 11.38
N ARG A 593 27.71 -7.22 10.05
CA ARG A 593 27.15 -8.29 9.18
C ARG A 593 28.15 -9.03 8.29
N TRP A 594 29.36 -8.53 8.10
CA TRP A 594 30.34 -9.13 7.18
C TRP A 594 31.58 -9.55 7.97
N SER A 595 32.01 -10.82 7.81
CA SER A 595 33.14 -11.44 8.51
C SER A 595 34.53 -10.84 8.17
N GLY A 596 34.57 -9.60 7.67
CA GLY A 596 35.76 -8.89 7.22
C GLY A 596 35.91 -7.43 7.68
N ASP A 597 34.84 -6.75 8.15
CA ASP A 597 34.79 -5.27 8.22
C ASP A 597 34.54 -4.66 9.62
N TYR A 598 34.88 -5.36 10.70
CA TYR A 598 35.24 -4.63 11.93
C TYR A 598 36.55 -3.86 11.69
N THR A 599 36.90 -2.85 12.49
CA THR A 599 38.19 -2.16 12.34
C THR A 599 39.34 -3.18 12.48
N ASN A 600 39.82 -3.75 11.37
CA ASN A 600 40.90 -4.75 11.35
C ASN A 600 42.20 -4.22 11.98
N ARG A 601 42.25 -2.90 12.21
CA ARG A 601 43.26 -2.19 12.99
C ARG A 601 42.55 -1.21 13.93
N PRO A 602 42.88 -1.19 15.22
CA PRO A 602 42.38 -0.18 16.14
C PRO A 602 42.68 1.23 15.61
N ILE A 603 41.72 2.15 15.72
CA ILE A 603 41.85 3.53 15.28
C ILE A 603 42.79 4.25 16.24
N LYS A 604 43.92 4.75 15.74
CA LYS A 604 44.87 5.51 16.53
C LYS A 604 44.29 6.90 16.86
N ILE A 605 44.06 7.18 18.14
CA ILE A 605 43.57 8.47 18.63
C ILE A 605 44.67 9.16 19.44
N ASN A 606 44.93 10.43 19.13
CA ASN A 606 45.80 11.29 19.92
C ASN A 606 44.92 12.21 20.77
N LEU A 607 44.96 12.04 22.08
CA LEU A 607 44.27 12.93 23.02
C LEU A 607 45.29 13.85 23.70
N PRO A 608 45.03 15.17 23.81
CA PRO A 608 45.85 16.07 24.61
C PRO A 608 45.81 15.67 26.10
N VAL A 609 46.87 16.00 26.84
CA VAL A 609 46.88 15.91 28.32
C VAL A 609 45.77 16.80 28.87
N GLY A 610 44.99 16.28 29.83
CA GLY A 610 43.81 16.94 30.36
C GLY A 610 42.51 16.23 29.96
N THR A 611 41.42 17.00 29.89
CA THR A 611 40.07 16.47 29.63
C THR A 611 39.75 16.58 28.15
N SER A 612 39.42 15.45 27.51
CA SER A 612 38.94 15.39 26.13
C SER A 612 37.55 14.76 26.07
N THR A 613 36.79 15.11 25.03
CA THR A 613 35.51 14.47 24.71
C THR A 613 35.69 13.51 23.54
N LEU A 614 35.15 12.30 23.68
CA LEU A 614 35.02 11.31 22.61
C LEU A 614 33.53 11.14 22.33
N SER A 615 33.12 11.41 21.10
CA SER A 615 31.74 11.27 20.66
C SER A 615 31.62 10.31 19.47
N LEU A 616 30.61 9.45 19.49
CA LEU A 616 30.27 8.51 18.42
C LEU A 616 28.89 8.89 17.88
N ARG A 617 28.83 9.45 16.67
CA ARG A 617 27.56 9.73 15.99
C ARG A 617 27.20 8.52 15.15
N VAL A 618 26.21 7.76 15.60
CA VAL A 618 25.80 6.50 14.99
C VAL A 618 24.54 6.73 14.16
N GLN A 619 24.56 6.29 12.91
CA GLN A 619 23.47 6.40 11.96
C GLN A 619 22.96 5.00 11.57
N ASN A 620 21.65 4.82 11.63
CA ASN A 620 20.95 3.61 11.21
C ASN A 620 20.40 3.78 9.79
N THR A 621 20.73 2.88 8.88
CA THR A 621 20.32 2.95 7.48
C THR A 621 19.18 1.99 7.12
N GLY A 622 18.73 1.15 8.06
CA GLY A 622 17.55 0.29 7.82
C GLY A 622 17.51 -1.02 8.61
N GLY A 623 17.98 -1.04 9.86
CA GLY A 623 18.04 -2.26 10.68
C GLY A 623 18.04 -1.98 12.19
N PRO A 624 18.43 -2.97 13.01
CA PRO A 624 18.76 -2.72 14.42
C PRO A 624 19.99 -1.80 14.50
N ALA A 625 19.98 -0.84 15.43
CA ALA A 625 21.03 0.17 15.51
C ALA A 625 21.83 0.00 16.81
N ARG A 626 23.15 -0.14 16.70
CA ARG A 626 24.01 -0.49 17.83
C ARG A 626 25.42 0.06 17.66
N VAL A 627 26.04 0.41 18.77
CA VAL A 627 27.49 0.67 18.82
C VAL A 627 28.10 0.01 20.04
N ALA A 628 29.25 -0.64 19.83
CA ALA A 628 30.13 -1.10 20.88
C ALA A 628 31.53 -0.57 20.60
N ALA A 629 32.13 0.13 21.56
CA ALA A 629 33.48 0.66 21.41
C ALA A 629 34.24 0.65 22.73
N TYR A 630 35.56 0.48 22.66
CA TYR A 630 36.43 0.73 23.82
C TYR A 630 37.72 1.41 23.38
N LEU A 631 38.23 2.26 24.26
CA LEU A 631 39.47 3.01 24.07
C LEU A 631 40.51 2.47 25.03
N SER A 632 41.64 2.00 24.52
CA SER A 632 42.75 1.48 25.33
C SER A 632 44.06 2.22 25.10
N SER A 633 44.98 2.07 26.06
CA SER A 633 46.39 2.45 25.95
C SER A 633 47.10 1.70 24.83
N SER A 634 48.29 2.20 24.43
CA SER A 634 49.07 1.63 23.34
C SER A 634 49.52 0.17 23.53
N ASP A 635 49.62 -0.28 24.78
CA ASP A 635 49.97 -1.64 25.16
C ASP A 635 48.76 -2.57 25.23
N GLY A 636 47.55 -2.06 25.02
CA GLY A 636 46.30 -2.82 25.09
C GLY A 636 45.88 -3.26 26.50
N ASN A 637 46.64 -2.89 27.53
CA ASN A 637 46.44 -3.40 28.90
C ASN A 637 45.56 -2.49 29.77
N THR A 638 45.38 -1.22 29.40
CA THR A 638 44.55 -0.28 30.16
C THR A 638 43.40 0.21 29.28
N VAL A 639 42.17 -0.14 29.66
CA VAL A 639 40.95 0.41 29.07
C VAL A 639 40.62 1.72 29.77
N LEU A 640 40.64 2.83 29.02
CA LEU A 640 40.35 4.18 29.51
C LEU A 640 38.85 4.46 29.58
N THR A 641 38.10 3.96 28.59
CA THR A 641 36.64 4.00 28.57
C THR A 641 36.11 2.92 27.62
N ARG A 642 34.88 2.49 27.85
CA ARG A 642 34.13 1.55 27.01
C ARG A 642 32.68 1.98 26.95
N THR A 643 31.98 1.65 25.87
CA THR A 643 30.54 1.88 25.76
C THR A 643 29.81 1.10 26.86
N ASN A 644 29.05 1.83 27.68
CA ASN A 644 28.21 1.34 28.77
C ASN A 644 27.15 2.42 29.09
N SER A 645 26.30 2.18 30.09
CA SER A 645 25.28 3.14 30.55
C SER A 645 25.80 4.49 31.05
N MET A 646 27.11 4.64 31.29
CA MET A 646 27.71 5.92 31.69
C MET A 646 27.89 6.90 30.53
N TRP A 647 27.79 6.43 29.28
CA TRP A 647 27.80 7.32 28.12
C TRP A 647 26.50 8.12 28.08
N THR A 648 26.64 9.43 27.95
CA THR A 648 25.50 10.31 27.68
C THR A 648 25.17 10.25 26.20
N TYR A 649 23.90 10.40 25.84
CA TYR A 649 23.52 10.53 24.44
C TYR A 649 22.68 11.78 24.19
N THR A 650 22.77 12.27 22.96
CA THR A 650 21.78 13.18 22.38
C THR A 650 21.17 12.49 21.17
N ILE A 651 19.83 12.42 21.14
CA ILE A 651 19.14 12.14 19.89
C ILE A 651 19.32 13.40 19.05
N ASP A 652 19.86 13.24 17.85
CA ASP A 652 20.05 14.38 16.95
C ASP A 652 18.66 14.88 16.52
N ALA A 653 18.09 15.79 17.31
CA ALA A 653 16.86 16.46 16.98
C ALA A 653 17.16 17.48 15.88
N GLN A 654 16.79 17.15 14.65
CA GLN A 654 16.58 18.09 13.55
C GLN A 654 17.72 19.08 13.18
N ASP A 655 18.98 18.86 13.56
CA ASP A 655 20.07 19.71 13.09
C ASP A 655 20.82 19.11 11.89
N ALA A 656 20.62 19.78 10.75
CA ALA A 656 21.07 19.53 9.39
C ALA A 656 20.65 18.15 8.84
N PRO A 657 19.57 18.08 8.04
CA PRO A 657 19.15 16.81 7.51
C PRO A 657 20.08 16.50 6.34
N TYR A 658 21.04 15.63 6.62
CA TYR A 658 21.94 15.10 5.60
C TYR A 658 21.14 14.22 4.65
N ALA A 659 21.37 14.39 3.36
CA ALA A 659 20.68 13.64 2.32
C ALA A 659 20.94 12.13 2.48
N ILE A 660 19.94 11.32 2.17
CA ILE A 660 20.03 9.87 2.26
C ILE A 660 20.53 9.35 0.91
N GLU A 661 21.63 8.61 0.93
CA GLU A 661 22.11 7.86 -0.23
C GLU A 661 21.16 6.69 -0.50
N LEU A 662 20.59 6.62 -1.70
CA LEU A 662 19.59 5.61 -2.07
C LEU A 662 20.21 4.27 -2.50
N GLY A 663 21.40 3.95 -1.99
CA GLY A 663 22.06 2.65 -2.18
C GLY A 663 22.62 2.37 -3.58
N SER A 664 22.48 3.29 -4.53
CA SER A 664 22.86 3.08 -5.94
C SER A 664 23.92 4.10 -6.39
N SER A 665 25.07 3.60 -6.88
CA SER A 665 25.99 4.41 -7.67
C SER A 665 25.30 4.88 -8.95
N PHE A 666 25.82 5.92 -9.61
CA PHE A 666 25.24 6.43 -10.86
C PHE A 666 24.84 5.33 -11.88
N THR A 667 25.61 4.25 -11.98
CA THR A 667 25.31 3.10 -12.86
C THR A 667 24.02 2.35 -12.53
N GLU A 668 23.61 2.32 -11.27
CA GLU A 668 22.36 1.70 -10.81
C GLU A 668 21.22 2.72 -10.74
N PHE A 669 21.57 4.02 -10.61
CA PHE A 669 20.68 5.11 -11.00
C PHE A 669 20.34 4.91 -12.48
N ALA A 670 21.14 5.27 -13.46
CA ALA A 670 20.65 5.41 -14.84
C ALA A 670 20.02 4.17 -15.55
N GLY A 671 20.09 2.97 -14.98
CA GLY A 671 19.50 1.74 -15.51
C GLY A 671 20.15 1.31 -16.83
N PRO A 672 19.70 0.20 -17.45
CA PRO A 672 20.23 -0.23 -18.75
C PRO A 672 19.85 0.69 -19.93
N ASN A 673 19.09 1.76 -19.69
CA ASN A 673 18.53 2.64 -20.74
C ASN A 673 19.40 3.88 -21.06
N VAL A 674 20.53 4.09 -20.38
CA VAL A 674 21.53 5.06 -20.88
C VAL A 674 22.28 4.43 -22.04
N GLY A 675 21.87 4.80 -23.25
CA GLY A 675 22.50 4.37 -24.49
C GLY A 675 24.03 4.53 -24.43
N TYR A 676 24.73 3.51 -24.92
CA TYR A 676 26.19 3.30 -24.90
C TYR A 676 27.08 4.45 -25.43
N THR A 677 26.53 5.61 -25.80
CA THR A 677 27.30 6.68 -26.44
C THR A 677 27.81 7.77 -25.50
N LYS A 678 27.30 7.94 -24.27
CA LYS A 678 27.80 8.97 -23.33
C LYS A 678 27.62 8.62 -21.84
N SER A 679 28.71 8.36 -21.14
CA SER A 679 28.72 8.14 -19.69
C SER A 679 28.57 9.47 -18.92
N PHE A 680 27.74 9.48 -17.89
CA PHE A 680 27.86 10.48 -16.82
C PHE A 680 29.26 10.38 -16.23
N ARG A 681 29.95 11.51 -16.16
CA ARG A 681 31.41 11.52 -16.07
C ARG A 681 31.94 11.16 -14.68
N ASP A 682 31.15 11.34 -13.63
CA ASP A 682 31.52 10.95 -12.27
C ASP A 682 30.67 9.76 -11.79
N PRO A 683 31.16 8.51 -11.96
CA PRO A 683 30.42 7.32 -11.54
C PRO A 683 30.26 7.20 -10.02
N GLN A 684 30.96 8.03 -9.24
CA GLN A 684 30.86 8.05 -7.78
C GLN A 684 29.85 9.08 -7.25
N ALA A 685 29.19 9.85 -8.12
CA ALA A 685 28.03 10.62 -7.68
C ALA A 685 26.91 9.66 -7.25
N MET A 686 26.37 9.87 -6.06
CA MET A 686 25.32 9.04 -5.50
C MET A 686 23.96 9.67 -5.77
N ALA A 687 22.97 8.83 -6.02
CA ALA A 687 21.58 9.24 -6.02
C ALA A 687 21.16 9.56 -4.58
N ILE A 688 20.72 10.79 -4.35
CA ILE A 688 20.28 11.25 -3.04
C ILE A 688 18.79 11.61 -3.04
N TRP A 689 18.13 11.35 -1.92
CA TRP A 689 16.79 11.88 -1.63
C TRP A 689 16.59 12.08 -0.11
N VAL A 690 15.39 12.50 0.29
CA VAL A 690 15.05 12.80 1.70
C VAL A 690 14.60 11.57 2.50
N ASN A 691 14.16 10.49 1.85
CA ASN A 691 13.76 9.23 2.48
C ASN A 691 14.23 8.01 1.66
N ALA A 692 14.65 6.94 2.35
CA ALA A 692 15.27 5.76 1.73
C ALA A 692 14.36 4.98 0.75
N GLY A 693 13.03 5.04 0.92
CA GLY A 693 12.06 4.34 0.06
C GLY A 693 11.79 5.00 -1.29
N ALA A 694 12.27 6.24 -1.50
CA ALA A 694 11.96 7.00 -2.71
C ALA A 694 12.58 6.44 -4.01
N SER A 695 13.49 5.47 -3.93
CA SER A 695 14.08 4.82 -5.11
C SER A 695 13.16 3.79 -5.77
N SER A 696 12.15 3.27 -5.05
CA SER A 696 11.31 2.15 -5.52
C SER A 696 9.81 2.41 -5.39
N ASP A 697 9.39 3.26 -4.46
CA ASP A 697 8.00 3.62 -4.22
C ASP A 697 7.68 5.05 -4.67
N ALA A 698 6.40 5.34 -4.88
CA ALA A 698 5.94 6.70 -5.12
C ALA A 698 6.26 7.57 -3.90
N SER A 699 7.22 8.49 -4.02
CA SER A 699 7.53 9.41 -2.94
C SER A 699 6.34 10.37 -2.76
N THR A 700 5.77 10.43 -1.56
CA THR A 700 4.70 11.37 -1.21
C THR A 700 5.20 12.80 -1.05
N LEU A 701 6.52 12.99 -1.00
CA LEU A 701 7.16 14.31 -0.92
C LEU A 701 7.34 14.87 -2.32
N ILE A 702 6.71 16.02 -2.55
CA ILE A 702 6.63 16.64 -3.88
C ILE A 702 7.90 17.42 -4.21
N ALA A 703 8.61 17.99 -3.23
CA ALA A 703 9.84 18.73 -3.48
C ALA A 703 10.83 18.73 -2.30
N ALA A 704 12.12 18.83 -2.60
CA ALA A 704 13.20 19.01 -1.63
C ALA A 704 14.34 19.84 -2.23
N THR A 705 14.97 20.69 -1.40
CA THR A 705 16.14 21.48 -1.80
C THR A 705 17.40 20.89 -1.19
N PHE A 706 18.31 20.37 -2.00
CA PHE A 706 19.61 19.84 -1.58
C PHE A 706 20.69 20.93 -1.71
N THR A 707 21.50 21.14 -0.68
CA THR A 707 22.50 22.22 -0.63
C THR A 707 23.88 21.70 -0.24
N THR A 708 24.91 22.23 -0.90
CA THR A 708 26.32 22.05 -0.53
C THR A 708 27.05 23.39 -0.63
N THR A 709 28.09 23.57 0.19
CA THR A 709 29.03 24.68 0.05
C THR A 709 30.27 24.24 -0.73
N ILE A 710 30.83 25.16 -1.51
CA ILE A 710 32.02 24.94 -2.34
C ILE A 710 32.96 26.11 -2.08
N THR A 711 34.21 25.83 -1.69
CA THR A 711 35.22 26.86 -1.44
C THR A 711 36.26 26.87 -2.55
N ILE A 712 36.37 27.99 -3.28
CA ILE A 712 37.38 28.19 -4.33
C ILE A 712 38.53 29.03 -3.78
N ALA A 713 39.65 28.37 -3.48
CA ALA A 713 40.90 29.00 -3.06
C ALA A 713 41.72 29.39 -4.29
N GLY A 714 41.40 30.53 -4.92
CA GLY A 714 42.09 30.95 -6.15
C GLY A 714 41.38 32.09 -6.88
N GLN A 715 41.50 32.15 -8.20
CA GLN A 715 40.70 33.07 -9.03
C GLN A 715 39.30 32.51 -9.26
N ALA A 716 38.35 33.40 -9.58
CA ALA A 716 37.00 33.01 -9.97
C ALA A 716 37.10 32.02 -11.13
N THR A 717 36.42 30.88 -10.99
CA THR A 717 36.61 29.74 -11.87
C THR A 717 35.26 29.35 -12.48
N GLN A 718 35.24 29.10 -13.79
CA GLN A 718 34.10 28.44 -14.43
C GLN A 718 34.14 26.95 -14.08
N ALA A 719 33.01 26.41 -13.65
CA ALA A 719 32.78 25.02 -13.31
C ALA A 719 31.76 24.39 -14.28
N LEU A 720 31.75 23.06 -14.35
CA LEU A 720 30.86 22.27 -15.18
C LEU A 720 29.99 21.39 -14.27
N LEU A 721 28.67 21.59 -14.31
CA LEU A 721 27.70 20.78 -13.57
C LEU A 721 27.05 19.77 -14.51
N ASP A 722 27.22 18.48 -14.22
CA ASP A 722 26.40 17.41 -14.79
C ASP A 722 25.37 16.98 -13.76
N ILE A 723 24.11 16.88 -14.18
CA ILE A 723 22.98 16.59 -13.31
C ILE A 723 21.95 15.71 -14.01
N MET A 724 21.39 14.77 -13.25
CA MET A 724 20.31 13.89 -13.66
C MET A 724 19.28 13.83 -12.53
N VAL A 725 18.01 13.93 -12.88
CA VAL A 725 16.92 14.15 -11.92
C VAL A 725 15.65 13.40 -12.33
N ASP A 726 14.91 12.93 -11.32
CA ASP A 726 13.59 12.29 -11.38
C ASP A 726 12.66 13.12 -10.44
N ASP A 727 11.88 14.09 -10.92
CA ASP A 727 11.60 14.46 -12.32
C ASP A 727 12.22 15.80 -12.75
N ILE A 728 12.21 16.83 -11.89
CA ILE A 728 12.61 18.20 -12.25
C ILE A 728 13.60 18.75 -11.21
N ALA A 729 14.70 19.37 -11.63
CA ALA A 729 15.62 20.11 -10.75
C ALA A 729 15.81 21.55 -11.21
N HIS A 730 15.63 22.50 -10.31
CA HIS A 730 16.08 23.88 -10.47
C HIS A 730 17.45 24.05 -9.78
N VAL A 731 18.42 24.60 -10.51
CA VAL A 731 19.81 24.74 -10.05
C VAL A 731 20.06 26.17 -9.61
N PHE A 732 20.47 26.39 -8.36
CA PHE A 732 20.78 27.70 -7.80
C PHE A 732 22.23 27.81 -7.39
N VAL A 733 22.83 28.97 -7.62
CA VAL A 733 24.17 29.31 -7.13
C VAL A 733 24.09 30.64 -6.39
N ASN A 734 24.44 30.63 -5.11
CA ASN A 734 24.31 31.78 -4.22
C ASN A 734 22.89 32.39 -4.24
N GLY A 735 21.86 31.53 -4.32
CA GLY A 735 20.45 31.92 -4.37
C GLY A 735 19.93 32.35 -5.75
N ALA A 736 20.79 32.53 -6.76
CA ALA A 736 20.35 32.86 -8.12
C ALA A 736 20.04 31.58 -8.92
N ASN A 737 18.86 31.49 -9.52
CA ASN A 737 18.50 30.38 -10.41
C ASN A 737 19.33 30.44 -11.70
N ILE A 738 20.10 29.40 -11.97
CA ILE A 738 20.98 29.27 -13.13
C ILE A 738 20.25 28.58 -14.29
N THR A 739 19.54 27.48 -14.00
CA THR A 739 18.83 26.69 -15.02
C THR A 739 17.84 25.71 -14.41
N THR A 740 16.98 25.13 -15.24
CA THR A 740 16.07 24.04 -14.89
C THR A 740 16.36 22.82 -15.74
N VAL A 741 16.39 21.64 -15.13
CA VAL A 741 16.59 20.34 -15.77
C VAL A 741 15.35 19.51 -15.55
N LYS A 742 14.75 18.95 -16.60
CA LYS A 742 13.52 18.14 -16.54
C LYS A 742 13.77 16.75 -17.13
N TRP A 743 13.13 15.72 -16.58
CA TRP A 743 13.01 14.36 -17.12
C TRP A 743 14.33 13.66 -17.41
N GLY A 744 15.39 13.99 -16.67
CA GLY A 744 16.74 13.49 -16.94
C GLY A 744 16.87 11.96 -16.86
N TRP A 745 15.88 11.28 -16.27
CA TRP A 745 15.86 9.83 -16.09
C TRP A 745 15.24 9.01 -17.25
N ARG A 746 14.16 9.47 -17.89
CA ARG A 746 13.29 8.59 -18.70
C ARG A 746 13.66 8.45 -20.17
N TRP A 747 14.43 9.39 -20.73
CA TRP A 747 14.69 9.43 -22.18
C TRP A 747 16.19 9.45 -22.45
N SER A 748 16.65 8.56 -23.33
CA SER A 748 18.03 8.50 -23.82
C SER A 748 18.37 9.77 -24.61
N GLY A 749 18.67 10.86 -23.90
CA GLY A 749 18.93 12.16 -24.51
C GLY A 749 18.67 13.38 -23.63
N ASP A 750 18.02 13.28 -22.46
CA ASP A 750 17.55 14.47 -21.70
C ASP A 750 18.23 14.71 -20.33
N TYR A 751 19.21 13.89 -19.92
CA TYR A 751 20.19 14.39 -18.93
C TYR A 751 21.05 15.48 -19.60
N THR A 752 21.71 16.36 -18.85
CA THR A 752 22.44 17.52 -19.42
C THR A 752 23.46 17.07 -20.47
N ASN A 753 23.06 17.00 -21.75
CA ASN A 753 23.88 16.52 -22.87
C ASN A 753 25.15 17.35 -23.06
N ARG A 754 25.19 18.52 -22.41
CA ARG A 754 26.33 19.39 -22.21
C ARG A 754 26.33 19.79 -20.73
N PRO A 755 27.46 19.66 -20.02
CA PRO A 755 27.56 20.16 -18.65
C PRO A 755 27.16 21.64 -18.58
N ILE A 756 26.38 22.01 -17.57
CA ILE A 756 25.95 23.38 -17.33
C ILE A 756 27.17 24.18 -16.84
N LYS A 757 27.50 25.26 -17.55
CA LYS A 757 28.59 26.15 -17.13
C LYS A 757 28.12 27.04 -15.98
N ILE A 758 28.81 26.94 -14.84
CA ILE A 758 28.55 27.72 -13.63
C ILE A 758 29.75 28.60 -13.35
N ASN A 759 29.54 29.90 -13.11
CA ASN A 759 30.62 30.78 -12.68
C ASN A 759 30.67 30.81 -11.15
N LEU A 760 31.78 30.37 -10.56
CA LEU A 760 32.00 30.40 -9.11
C LEU A 760 32.96 31.54 -8.74
N PRO A 761 32.54 32.52 -7.91
CA PRO A 761 33.44 33.54 -7.39
C PRO A 761 34.49 32.94 -6.45
N VAL A 762 35.56 33.70 -6.19
CA VAL A 762 36.56 33.39 -5.16
C VAL A 762 35.89 33.34 -3.79
N GLY A 763 36.24 32.35 -2.98
CA GLY A 763 35.66 32.14 -1.65
C GLY A 763 34.58 31.07 -1.63
N THR A 764 33.66 31.17 -0.67
CA THR A 764 32.61 30.16 -0.45
C THR A 764 31.38 30.49 -1.29
N SER A 765 30.99 29.57 -2.16
CA SER A 765 29.71 29.60 -2.88
C SER A 765 28.79 28.49 -2.37
N THR A 766 27.48 28.72 -2.49
CA THR A 766 26.44 27.74 -2.17
C THR A 766 25.84 27.23 -3.47
N LEU A 767 25.85 25.91 -3.68
CA LEU A 767 25.13 25.25 -4.76
C LEU A 767 23.90 24.56 -4.17
N SER A 768 22.72 24.91 -4.68
CA SER A 768 21.46 24.31 -4.25
C SER A 768 20.70 23.71 -5.44
N LEU A 769 20.18 22.50 -5.25
CA LEU A 769 19.37 21.76 -6.22
C LEU A 769 17.97 21.59 -5.65
N ARG A 770 17.01 22.34 -6.18
CA ARG A 770 15.61 22.21 -5.79
C ARG A 770 14.92 21.22 -6.69
N VAL A 771 14.63 20.05 -6.16
CA VAL A 771 14.15 18.90 -6.92
C VAL A 771 12.67 18.68 -6.63
N GLN A 772 11.88 18.51 -7.68
CA GLN A 772 10.45 18.25 -7.64
C GLN A 772 10.15 16.87 -8.25
N ASN A 773 9.42 16.05 -7.49
CA ASN A 773 8.86 14.79 -7.91
C ASN A 773 7.41 15.00 -8.37
N THR A 774 7.11 14.64 -9.62
CA THR A 774 5.75 14.75 -10.18
C THR A 774 4.93 13.46 -9.99
N GLY A 775 5.58 12.38 -9.52
CA GLY A 775 4.95 11.14 -9.11
C GLY A 775 5.82 9.92 -9.40
N GLY A 776 5.77 8.91 -8.54
CA GLY A 776 6.67 7.75 -8.63
C GLY A 776 7.98 7.96 -7.85
N PRO A 777 9.05 7.24 -8.21
CA PRO A 777 10.36 7.37 -7.56
C PRO A 777 10.90 8.81 -7.63
N ALA A 778 11.67 9.23 -6.63
CA ALA A 778 12.22 10.58 -6.52
C ALA A 778 13.69 10.56 -6.12
N ARG A 779 14.53 11.26 -6.89
CA ARG A 779 15.99 11.18 -6.75
C ARG A 779 16.74 12.19 -7.61
N VAL A 780 17.91 12.61 -7.15
CA VAL A 780 18.84 13.46 -7.91
C VAL A 780 20.26 12.96 -7.78
N ALA A 781 21.01 12.99 -8.89
CA ALA A 781 22.44 12.76 -8.93
C ALA A 781 23.11 13.90 -9.67
N ALA A 782 24.10 14.54 -9.06
CA ALA A 782 24.81 15.65 -9.68
C ALA A 782 26.28 15.65 -9.27
N TYR A 783 27.15 16.15 -10.15
CA TYR A 783 28.53 16.44 -9.79
C TYR A 783 29.00 17.71 -10.51
N LEU A 784 29.84 18.47 -9.81
CA LEU A 784 30.40 19.72 -10.26
C LEU A 784 31.91 19.55 -10.38
N SER A 785 32.48 19.80 -11.56
CA SER A 785 33.92 19.83 -11.77
C SER A 785 34.44 21.21 -12.17
N SER A 786 35.76 21.39 -12.12
CA SER A 786 36.46 22.49 -12.78
C SER A 786 36.14 22.57 -14.29
N SER A 787 36.41 23.72 -14.90
CA SER A 787 36.15 23.98 -16.34
C SER A 787 36.87 23.02 -17.29
N ASP A 788 38.00 22.46 -16.88
CA ASP A 788 38.74 21.44 -17.63
C ASP A 788 38.17 20.02 -17.44
N GLY A 789 37.21 19.84 -16.53
CA GLY A 789 36.59 18.56 -16.20
C GLY A 789 37.43 17.62 -15.33
N ASN A 790 38.64 18.02 -14.91
CA ASN A 790 39.59 17.11 -14.26
C ASN A 790 39.48 17.09 -12.73
N THR A 791 39.01 18.17 -12.12
CA THR A 791 38.90 18.28 -10.66
C THR A 791 37.43 18.29 -10.26
N VAL A 792 37.00 17.31 -9.47
CA VAL A 792 35.65 17.32 -8.90
C VAL A 792 35.62 18.27 -7.71
N LEU A 793 34.81 19.31 -7.79
CA LEU A 793 34.61 20.32 -6.75
C LEU A 793 33.60 19.86 -5.71
N THR A 794 32.53 19.19 -6.13
CA THR A 794 31.56 18.52 -5.26
C THR A 794 30.75 17.49 -6.06
N ARG A 795 30.14 16.52 -5.37
CA ARG A 795 29.22 15.53 -5.95
C ARG A 795 28.13 15.19 -4.94
N THR A 796 26.94 14.82 -5.41
CA THR A 796 25.83 14.37 -4.56
C THR A 796 26.24 13.12 -3.78
N ASN A 797 26.09 13.19 -2.47
CA ASN A 797 26.37 12.12 -1.50
C ASN A 797 25.69 12.48 -0.16
N SER A 798 25.89 11.66 0.87
CA SER A 798 25.30 11.90 2.19
C SER A 798 25.81 13.15 2.91
N MET A 799 26.76 13.91 2.35
CA MET A 799 27.25 15.16 2.96
C MET A 799 26.43 16.39 2.55
N TRP A 800 25.58 16.27 1.52
CA TRP A 800 24.66 17.33 1.15
C TRP A 800 23.61 17.48 2.24
N THR A 801 23.31 18.73 2.61
CA THR A 801 22.14 18.99 3.45
C THR A 801 20.91 19.08 2.57
N TYR A 802 19.74 18.80 3.11
CA TYR A 802 18.50 19.13 2.45
C TYR A 802 17.65 20.08 3.30
N THR A 803 16.66 20.66 2.67
CA THR A 803 15.46 21.15 3.35
C THR A 803 14.31 20.49 2.62
N ILE A 804 13.43 19.81 3.36
CA ILE A 804 12.12 19.51 2.79
C ILE A 804 11.52 20.89 2.57
N ASP A 805 11.11 21.17 1.34
CA ASP A 805 10.28 22.31 1.11
C ASP A 805 8.99 22.00 1.88
N ALA A 806 8.92 22.42 3.15
CA ALA A 806 7.65 22.51 3.88
C ALA A 806 6.67 23.13 2.90
N GLN A 807 5.47 22.57 2.83
CA GLN A 807 4.36 22.66 1.86
C GLN A 807 4.00 24.04 1.25
N ASP A 808 4.96 24.96 1.12
CA ASP A 808 4.87 26.42 1.21
C ASP A 808 6.00 27.13 0.45
N ALA A 809 6.89 26.43 -0.26
CA ALA A 809 7.56 27.06 -1.38
C ALA A 809 6.55 27.01 -2.54
N PRO A 810 5.80 28.08 -2.82
CA PRO A 810 4.46 27.95 -3.35
C PRO A 810 4.48 27.83 -4.87
N TYR A 811 5.38 27.05 -5.46
CA TYR A 811 5.58 27.12 -6.90
C TYR A 811 4.48 26.35 -7.64
N ALA A 812 3.88 27.00 -8.61
CA ALA A 812 2.77 26.46 -9.35
C ALA A 812 3.18 25.21 -10.14
N ILE A 813 2.29 24.22 -10.21
CA ILE A 813 2.50 22.97 -10.94
C ILE A 813 2.05 23.16 -12.38
N GLU A 814 2.94 22.86 -13.32
CA GLU A 814 2.63 22.84 -14.75
C GLU A 814 1.73 21.64 -15.09
N LEU A 815 0.58 21.89 -15.72
CA LEU A 815 -0.45 20.89 -16.04
C LEU A 815 -0.40 20.39 -17.49
N GLY A 816 0.72 20.59 -18.18
CA GLY A 816 0.90 20.19 -19.57
C GLY A 816 2.19 20.75 -20.16
N SER A 817 2.47 20.35 -21.40
CA SER A 817 3.68 20.75 -22.13
C SER A 817 3.54 22.10 -22.86
N SER A 818 2.30 22.54 -23.14
CA SER A 818 2.04 23.79 -23.87
C SER A 818 0.60 24.29 -23.68
N PHE A 819 0.35 25.54 -24.08
CA PHE A 819 -1.00 26.13 -24.13
C PHE A 819 -1.95 25.33 -25.05
N THR A 820 -1.45 24.66 -26.08
CA THR A 820 -2.29 23.95 -27.06
C THR A 820 -2.97 22.71 -26.47
N GLU A 821 -2.27 22.05 -25.54
CA GLU A 821 -2.79 20.91 -24.77
C GLU A 821 -3.79 21.35 -23.70
N PHE A 822 -3.61 22.56 -23.19
CA PHE A 822 -4.64 23.31 -22.50
C PHE A 822 -5.76 23.56 -23.53
N ALA A 823 -5.87 24.69 -24.21
CA ALA A 823 -7.03 25.09 -25.05
C ALA A 823 -7.84 24.03 -25.84
N GLY A 824 -7.25 22.92 -26.29
CA GLY A 824 -7.93 21.89 -27.06
C GLY A 824 -8.43 22.42 -28.41
N PRO A 825 -9.31 21.69 -29.11
CA PRO A 825 -9.87 22.15 -30.40
C PRO A 825 -10.83 23.35 -30.26
N ASN A 826 -11.12 23.82 -29.05
CA ASN A 826 -12.14 24.85 -28.77
C ASN A 826 -11.64 26.29 -28.95
N VAL A 827 -10.33 26.48 -29.14
CA VAL A 827 -9.77 27.76 -29.58
C VAL A 827 -9.90 27.83 -31.10
N GLY A 828 -10.99 28.46 -31.57
CA GLY A 828 -11.30 28.52 -33.01
C GLY A 828 -10.13 29.00 -33.86
N SER A 829 -10.06 28.56 -35.12
CA SER A 829 -8.93 28.78 -36.04
C SER A 829 -8.51 30.23 -36.26
N ASN A 830 -9.37 31.20 -35.90
CA ASN A 830 -9.15 32.63 -36.11
C ASN A 830 -8.69 33.37 -34.84
N LYS A 831 -8.27 32.62 -33.81
CA LYS A 831 -8.22 33.11 -32.43
C LYS A 831 -7.01 32.52 -31.67
N SER A 832 -5.79 32.93 -31.99
CA SER A 832 -4.58 32.42 -31.31
C SER A 832 -4.35 33.11 -29.96
N PHE A 833 -4.21 32.32 -28.89
CA PHE A 833 -3.48 32.79 -27.70
C PHE A 833 -2.05 33.10 -28.13
N ARG A 834 -1.64 34.35 -27.94
CA ARG A 834 -0.47 34.92 -28.63
C ARG A 834 0.87 34.32 -28.20
N ASP A 835 0.96 33.81 -26.98
CA ASP A 835 2.16 33.14 -26.47
C ASP A 835 1.92 31.64 -26.30
N PRO A 836 2.22 30.81 -27.32
CA PRO A 836 2.00 29.35 -27.25
C PRO A 836 2.85 28.65 -26.18
N GLN A 837 3.87 29.34 -25.65
CA GLN A 837 4.77 28.85 -24.61
C GLN A 837 4.27 29.18 -23.18
N ALA A 838 3.14 29.85 -23.01
CA ALA A 838 2.51 29.93 -21.68
C ALA A 838 2.00 28.53 -21.29
N ILE A 839 2.25 28.13 -20.05
CA ILE A 839 1.87 26.80 -19.56
C ILE A 839 0.71 26.98 -18.58
N ALA A 840 -0.27 26.07 -18.67
CA ALA A 840 -1.35 26.01 -17.70
C ALA A 840 -0.79 25.59 -16.34
N ILE A 841 -1.08 26.37 -15.29
CA ILE A 841 -0.60 26.09 -13.94
C ILE A 841 -1.77 25.87 -12.97
N TRP A 842 -1.54 25.02 -11.97
CA TRP A 842 -2.41 24.86 -10.80
C TRP A 842 -1.63 24.46 -9.55
N VAL A 843 -2.32 24.19 -8.44
CA VAL A 843 -1.72 23.82 -7.15
C VAL A 843 -1.51 22.32 -6.97
N ASN A 844 -2.13 21.47 -7.80
CA ASN A 844 -1.94 20.01 -7.80
C ASN A 844 -2.01 19.44 -9.23
N ALA A 845 -1.27 18.36 -9.51
CA ALA A 845 -1.18 17.76 -10.84
C ALA A 845 -2.49 17.09 -11.34
N GLY A 846 -3.36 16.67 -10.43
CA GLY A 846 -4.63 16.01 -10.75
C GLY A 846 -5.71 16.93 -11.31
N ALA A 847 -5.52 18.25 -11.21
CA ALA A 847 -6.50 19.25 -11.65
C ALA A 847 -6.68 19.36 -13.16
N SER A 848 -5.85 18.68 -13.97
CA SER A 848 -5.98 18.64 -15.43
C SER A 848 -7.10 17.73 -15.93
N SER A 849 -7.45 16.68 -15.18
CA SER A 849 -8.35 15.60 -15.62
C SER A 849 -9.52 15.30 -14.67
N GLY A 850 -9.48 15.79 -13.42
CA GLY A 850 -10.51 15.55 -12.41
C GLY A 850 -11.03 16.83 -11.75
N ALA A 851 -12.11 16.70 -10.97
CA ALA A 851 -12.62 17.80 -10.15
C ALA A 851 -11.58 18.20 -9.09
N SER A 852 -10.93 19.36 -9.26
CA SER A 852 -10.05 19.89 -8.21
C SER A 852 -10.91 20.24 -6.99
N THR A 853 -10.58 19.64 -5.84
CA THR A 853 -11.25 19.90 -4.56
C THR A 853 -10.91 21.27 -3.97
N LEU A 854 -9.86 21.93 -4.49
CA LEU A 854 -9.47 23.27 -4.08
C LEU A 854 -10.29 24.31 -4.85
N ILE A 855 -10.95 25.18 -4.08
CA ILE A 855 -11.92 26.17 -4.57
C ILE A 855 -11.20 27.41 -5.10
N ALA A 856 -10.09 27.85 -4.49
CA ALA A 856 -9.34 29.02 -4.96
C ALA A 856 -7.84 28.97 -4.64
N ALA A 857 -7.03 29.61 -5.50
CA ALA A 857 -5.60 29.82 -5.30
C ALA A 857 -5.15 31.14 -5.96
N THR A 858 -4.25 31.88 -5.30
CA THR A 858 -3.67 33.12 -5.82
C THR A 858 -2.26 32.90 -6.34
N PHE A 859 -2.08 32.91 -7.66
CA PHE A 859 -0.78 32.77 -8.32
C PHE A 859 -0.08 34.12 -8.44
N THR A 860 1.20 34.24 -8.08
CA THR A 860 1.94 35.51 -8.04
C THR A 860 3.29 35.42 -8.75
N THR A 861 3.66 36.48 -9.47
CA THR A 861 5.00 36.69 -10.04
C THR A 861 5.43 38.14 -9.86
N THR A 862 6.74 38.39 -9.80
CA THR A 862 7.31 39.74 -9.85
C THR A 862 7.81 40.07 -11.26
N ILE A 863 7.72 41.34 -11.63
CA ILE A 863 8.12 41.89 -12.94
C ILE A 863 8.93 43.16 -12.67
N THR A 864 10.13 43.27 -13.23
CA THR A 864 10.98 44.47 -13.06
C THR A 864 11.07 45.25 -14.38
N ILE A 865 10.66 46.52 -14.36
CA ILE A 865 10.74 47.43 -15.49
C ILE A 865 11.90 48.41 -15.27
N ALA A 866 12.96 48.29 -16.07
CA ALA A 866 14.18 49.09 -15.93
C ALA A 866 14.13 50.48 -16.61
N GLY A 867 13.01 50.84 -17.24
CA GLY A 867 12.85 52.06 -18.04
C GLY A 867 11.70 52.96 -17.58
N GLN A 868 11.02 53.65 -18.50
CA GLN A 868 9.82 54.43 -18.17
C GLN A 868 8.63 53.51 -17.84
N ALA A 869 7.66 54.04 -17.09
CA ALA A 869 6.42 53.34 -16.83
C ALA A 869 5.79 52.91 -18.16
N THR A 870 5.46 51.62 -18.28
CA THR A 870 5.09 51.02 -19.56
C THR A 870 3.69 50.42 -19.43
N GLN A 871 2.86 50.63 -20.45
CA GLN A 871 1.61 49.89 -20.59
C GLN A 871 1.94 48.48 -21.10
N ALA A 872 1.45 47.46 -20.42
CA ALA A 872 1.59 46.06 -20.75
C ALA A 872 0.24 45.47 -21.20
N LEU A 873 0.30 44.36 -21.93
CA LEU A 873 -0.85 43.62 -22.46
C LEU A 873 -0.88 42.24 -21.80
N LEU A 874 -1.91 41.95 -21.00
CA LEU A 874 -2.15 40.64 -20.38
C LEU A 874 -3.19 39.86 -21.19
N ASP A 875 -2.79 38.71 -21.71
CA ASP A 875 -3.70 37.70 -22.24
C ASP A 875 -3.81 36.57 -21.20
N ILE A 876 -5.04 36.17 -20.87
CA ILE A 876 -5.32 35.19 -19.82
C ILE A 876 -6.50 34.29 -20.20
N MET A 877 -6.37 33.01 -19.89
CA MET A 877 -7.41 32.00 -20.00
C MET A 877 -7.47 31.21 -18.68
N VAL A 878 -8.68 30.97 -18.19
CA VAL A 878 -8.92 30.42 -16.86
C VAL A 878 -10.12 29.46 -16.85
N ASP A 879 -10.02 28.44 -16.01
CA ASP A 879 -11.05 27.44 -15.65
C ASP A 879 -11.19 27.48 -14.11
N ASP A 880 -12.14 28.21 -13.51
CA ASP A 880 -13.29 28.92 -14.11
C ASP A 880 -13.18 30.46 -14.06
N ILE A 881 -12.70 31.04 -12.96
CA ILE A 881 -12.71 32.50 -12.71
C ILE A 881 -11.34 32.96 -12.26
N ALA A 882 -10.81 34.07 -12.78
CA ALA A 882 -9.58 34.72 -12.30
C ALA A 882 -9.82 36.20 -11.98
N HIS A 883 -9.45 36.64 -10.79
CA HIS A 883 -9.29 38.05 -10.46
C HIS A 883 -7.81 38.44 -10.63
N VAL A 884 -7.56 39.50 -11.39
CA VAL A 884 -6.20 39.96 -11.73
C VAL A 884 -5.82 41.13 -10.84
N PHE A 885 -4.71 41.04 -10.13
CA PHE A 885 -4.18 42.10 -9.27
C PHE A 885 -2.81 42.56 -9.73
N VAL A 886 -2.55 43.86 -9.61
CA VAL A 886 -1.21 44.44 -9.82
C VAL A 886 -0.88 45.29 -8.61
N ASN A 887 0.22 44.96 -7.94
CA ASN A 887 0.63 45.60 -6.68
C ASN A 887 -0.49 45.60 -5.63
N GLY A 888 -1.27 44.50 -5.58
CA GLY A 888 -2.40 44.33 -4.66
C GLY A 888 -3.71 45.00 -5.10
N ALA A 889 -3.71 45.84 -6.14
CA ALA A 889 -4.93 46.46 -6.66
C ALA A 889 -5.62 45.55 -7.69
N ASN A 890 -6.91 45.25 -7.50
CA ASN A 890 -7.70 44.48 -8.46
C ASN A 890 -7.90 45.29 -9.75
N ILE A 891 -7.42 44.75 -10.87
CA ILE A 891 -7.49 45.37 -12.19
C ILE A 891 -8.75 44.92 -12.93
N THR A 892 -9.05 43.62 -12.90
CA THR A 892 -10.20 43.05 -13.62
C THR A 892 -10.53 41.63 -13.17
N THR A 893 -11.66 41.10 -13.63
CA THR A 893 -12.09 39.71 -13.41
C THR A 893 -12.41 39.05 -14.75
N VAL A 894 -11.85 37.86 -14.96
CA VAL A 894 -12.03 37.03 -16.15
C VAL A 894 -12.82 35.79 -15.75
N LYS A 895 -13.87 35.42 -16.49
CA LYS A 895 -14.74 34.27 -16.18
C LYS A 895 -14.88 33.37 -17.41
N TRP A 896 -14.96 32.06 -17.18
CA TRP A 896 -15.34 31.02 -18.15
C TRP A 896 -14.48 30.98 -19.42
N GLY A 897 -13.22 31.39 -19.33
CA GLY A 897 -12.35 31.61 -20.49
C GLY A 897 -12.10 30.36 -21.33
N TRP A 898 -12.32 29.16 -20.79
CA TRP A 898 -12.11 27.90 -21.49
C TRP A 898 -13.26 27.43 -22.39
N ARG A 899 -14.52 27.61 -21.97
CA ARG A 899 -15.67 26.88 -22.56
C ARG A 899 -16.34 27.57 -23.74
N TRP A 900 -16.24 28.89 -23.84
CA TRP A 900 -16.97 29.67 -24.84
C TRP A 900 -15.98 30.46 -25.69
N SER A 901 -16.02 30.26 -27.00
CA SER A 901 -15.15 30.94 -27.97
C SER A 901 -15.29 32.48 -27.98
N GLY A 902 -16.15 33.04 -27.13
CA GLY A 902 -16.35 34.48 -26.91
C GLY A 902 -15.68 35.06 -25.65
N ASP A 903 -15.30 34.27 -24.65
CA ASP A 903 -15.09 34.77 -23.27
C ASP A 903 -13.66 34.70 -22.71
N TYR A 904 -12.68 34.10 -23.42
CA TYR A 904 -11.28 34.44 -23.14
C TYR A 904 -11.00 35.88 -23.62
N THR A 905 -9.99 36.57 -23.05
CA THR A 905 -9.74 38.00 -23.31
C THR A 905 -9.48 38.28 -24.81
N ASN A 906 -10.53 38.45 -25.62
CA ASN A 906 -10.44 38.73 -27.06
C ASN A 906 -9.71 40.05 -27.34
N ARG A 907 -9.47 40.85 -26.30
CA ARG A 907 -8.59 42.01 -26.26
C ARG A 907 -7.71 41.86 -25.01
N PRO A 908 -6.37 41.96 -25.12
CA PRO A 908 -5.51 41.93 -23.96
C PRO A 908 -5.92 43.00 -22.97
N ILE A 909 -5.85 42.65 -21.69
CA ILE A 909 -6.09 43.58 -20.60
C ILE A 909 -4.89 44.53 -20.55
N LYS A 910 -5.14 45.83 -20.71
CA LYS A 910 -4.10 46.85 -20.59
C LYS A 910 -3.77 47.07 -19.11
N ILE A 911 -2.53 46.80 -18.74
CA ILE A 911 -2.01 46.95 -17.38
C ILE A 911 -0.96 48.05 -17.39
N ASN A 912 -1.05 49.03 -16.50
CA ASN A 912 0.01 50.03 -16.35
C ASN A 912 1.03 49.54 -15.31
N LEU A 913 2.29 49.36 -15.72
CA LEU A 913 3.38 48.96 -14.84
C LEU A 913 4.28 50.16 -14.52
N PRO A 914 4.44 50.55 -13.25
CA PRO A 914 5.41 51.58 -12.86
C PRO A 914 6.86 51.11 -13.09
N VAL A 915 7.78 52.08 -13.11
CA VAL A 915 9.23 51.82 -13.08
C VAL A 915 9.58 51.07 -11.79
N GLY A 916 10.47 50.07 -11.90
CA GLY A 916 10.87 49.22 -10.78
C GLY A 916 10.14 47.87 -10.75
N THR A 917 10.06 47.25 -9.57
CA THR A 917 9.45 45.93 -9.40
C THR A 917 7.96 46.06 -9.11
N SER A 918 7.14 45.41 -9.93
CA SER A 918 5.71 45.22 -9.72
C SER A 918 5.39 43.76 -9.46
N THR A 919 4.32 43.51 -8.72
CA THR A 919 3.79 42.17 -8.46
C THR A 919 2.50 41.98 -9.27
N LEU A 920 2.44 40.93 -10.09
CA LEU A 920 1.23 40.48 -10.78
C LEU A 920 0.69 39.25 -10.04
N SER A 921 -0.57 39.29 -9.62
CA SER A 921 -1.24 38.17 -8.95
C SER A 921 -2.56 37.79 -9.65
N LEU A 922 -2.86 36.50 -9.72
CA LEU A 922 -4.06 35.91 -10.32
C LEU A 922 -4.76 35.07 -9.25
N ARG A 923 -5.84 35.59 -8.66
CA ARG A 923 -6.70 34.82 -7.75
C ARG A 923 -7.69 34.00 -8.57
N VAL A 924 -7.41 32.72 -8.70
CA VAL A 924 -8.18 31.80 -9.54
C VAL A 924 -9.13 30.97 -8.68
N GLN A 925 -10.40 30.92 -9.06
CA GLN A 925 -11.46 30.15 -8.41
C GLN A 925 -11.97 29.05 -9.34
N ASN A 926 -11.97 27.81 -8.84
CA ASN A 926 -12.60 26.65 -9.48
C ASN A 926 -14.02 26.49 -8.94
N THR A 927 -15.02 26.49 -9.82
CA THR A 927 -16.42 26.27 -9.46
C THR A 927 -16.86 24.81 -9.64
N GLY A 928 -16.00 23.97 -10.23
CA GLY A 928 -16.17 22.53 -10.30
C GLY A 928 -15.54 21.93 -11.56
N GLY A 929 -15.00 20.72 -11.45
CA GLY A 929 -14.25 20.09 -12.56
C GLY A 929 -12.77 20.49 -12.58
N PRO A 930 -12.10 20.38 -13.74
CA PRO A 930 -10.69 20.75 -13.91
C PRO A 930 -10.42 22.20 -13.49
N ALA A 931 -9.22 22.48 -12.96
CA ALA A 931 -8.87 23.81 -12.46
C ALA A 931 -7.48 24.22 -12.91
N ARG A 932 -7.37 25.40 -13.54
CA ARG A 932 -6.16 25.76 -14.30
C ARG A 932 -6.21 27.20 -14.80
N VAL A 933 -5.05 27.84 -14.85
CA VAL A 933 -4.86 29.18 -15.43
C VAL A 933 -3.65 29.21 -16.35
N ALA A 934 -3.78 29.86 -17.50
CA ALA A 934 -2.68 30.19 -18.39
C ALA A 934 -2.72 31.68 -18.69
N ALA A 935 -1.61 32.38 -18.46
CA ALA A 935 -1.52 33.82 -18.69
C ALA A 935 -0.14 34.22 -19.22
N TYR A 936 -0.08 35.26 -20.05
CA TYR A 936 1.18 35.89 -20.39
C TYR A 936 1.03 37.40 -20.49
N LEU A 937 2.06 38.12 -20.07
CA LEU A 937 2.12 39.57 -20.05
C LEU A 937 3.21 40.02 -21.03
N SER A 938 2.85 40.93 -21.94
CA SER A 938 3.79 41.53 -22.90
C SER A 938 3.83 43.04 -22.82
N SER A 939 4.82 43.66 -23.46
CA SER A 939 4.88 45.11 -23.69
C SER A 939 3.69 45.63 -24.51
N SER A 940 3.47 46.95 -24.52
CA SER A 940 2.35 47.59 -25.24
C SER A 940 2.34 47.32 -26.75
N ASP A 941 3.50 47.08 -27.34
CA ASP A 941 3.66 46.70 -28.74
C ASP A 941 3.45 45.20 -29.00
N GLY A 942 3.28 44.40 -27.95
CA GLY A 942 3.11 42.95 -28.00
C GLY A 942 4.37 42.16 -28.32
N ASN A 943 5.53 42.80 -28.49
CA ASN A 943 6.75 42.14 -28.99
C ASN A 943 7.63 41.55 -27.88
N THR A 944 7.57 42.09 -26.67
CA THR A 944 8.42 41.65 -25.55
C THR A 944 7.56 40.95 -24.52
N VAL A 945 7.85 39.68 -24.22
CA VAL A 945 7.19 38.97 -23.10
C VAL A 945 7.86 39.37 -21.79
N LEU A 946 7.08 39.98 -20.89
CA LEU A 946 7.51 40.41 -19.57
C LEU A 946 7.43 39.27 -18.55
N THR A 947 6.39 38.43 -18.62
CA THR A 947 6.26 37.19 -17.84
C THR A 947 5.20 36.29 -18.47
N ARG A 948 5.20 34.99 -18.12
CA ARG A 948 4.19 34.01 -18.52
C ARG A 948 4.02 32.97 -17.43
N THR A 949 2.85 32.35 -17.32
CA THR A 949 2.59 31.26 -16.38
C THR A 949 3.48 30.06 -16.70
N ASN A 950 4.20 29.60 -15.68
CA ASN A 950 5.09 28.44 -15.67
C ASN A 950 5.37 28.06 -14.20
N SER A 951 6.23 27.07 -13.97
CA SER A 951 6.56 26.63 -12.61
C SER A 951 7.30 27.65 -11.74
N MET A 952 7.66 28.83 -12.26
CA MET A 952 8.31 29.89 -11.47
C MET A 952 7.33 30.79 -10.74
N TRP A 953 6.04 30.74 -11.08
CA TRP A 953 5.01 31.48 -10.36
C TRP A 953 4.83 30.88 -8.98
N THR A 954 4.69 31.73 -7.97
CA THR A 954 4.26 31.29 -6.65
C THR A 954 2.72 31.21 -6.59
N TYR A 955 2.13 30.51 -5.63
CA TYR A 955 0.71 30.39 -5.37
C TYR A 955 0.44 30.41 -3.87
N THR A 956 -0.48 31.20 -3.37
CA THR A 956 -1.03 30.97 -2.04
C THR A 956 -2.36 30.28 -2.21
N ILE A 957 -2.58 29.17 -1.51
CA ILE A 957 -3.95 28.72 -1.29
C ILE A 957 -4.57 29.81 -0.42
N ASP A 958 -5.67 30.42 -0.87
CA ASP A 958 -6.25 31.55 -0.17
C ASP A 958 -6.76 31.10 1.21
N ALA A 959 -5.90 31.24 2.22
CA ALA A 959 -6.18 30.89 3.60
C ALA A 959 -7.27 31.78 4.24
N GLN A 960 -7.72 32.81 3.53
CA GLN A 960 -8.79 33.71 3.97
C GLN A 960 -10.20 33.18 3.73
N ASP A 961 -10.37 32.09 2.99
CA ASP A 961 -11.58 31.29 3.10
C ASP A 961 -11.25 30.15 4.05
N ALA A 962 -11.33 30.40 5.37
CA ALA A 962 -11.46 29.31 6.35
C ALA A 962 -12.49 28.36 5.77
N PRO A 963 -12.11 27.11 5.47
CA PRO A 963 -12.63 26.42 4.32
C PRO A 963 -14.14 26.39 4.47
N CYS A 964 -14.80 27.09 3.55
CA CYS A 964 -16.23 27.24 3.60
C CYS A 964 -16.82 25.84 3.45
N ALA A 965 -17.78 25.53 4.29
CA ALA A 965 -18.43 24.24 4.26
C ALA A 965 -19.06 24.04 2.87
N ILE A 966 -18.81 22.89 2.26
CA ILE A 966 -19.30 22.61 0.91
C ILE A 966 -20.76 22.19 1.03
N GLU A 967 -21.64 22.93 0.35
CA GLU A 967 -23.04 22.55 0.21
C GLU A 967 -23.15 21.31 -0.68
N LEU A 968 -23.78 20.26 -0.17
CA LEU A 968 -23.83 18.96 -0.83
C LEU A 968 -24.95 18.80 -1.88
N GLY A 969 -25.49 19.92 -2.36
CA GLY A 969 -26.28 19.97 -3.59
C GLY A 969 -27.80 19.97 -3.44
N SER A 970 -28.38 19.97 -2.25
CA SER A 970 -29.84 20.05 -2.10
C SER A 970 -30.35 20.47 -0.72
N SER A 971 -31.51 21.12 -0.71
CA SER A 971 -32.22 21.57 0.49
C SER A 971 -32.49 20.40 1.45
N PHE A 972 -32.70 20.71 2.74
CA PHE A 972 -32.99 19.74 3.80
C PHE A 972 -33.91 18.57 3.40
N THR A 973 -34.91 18.82 2.53
CA THR A 973 -35.88 17.82 2.06
C THR A 973 -35.25 16.62 1.36
N GLU A 974 -34.15 16.82 0.63
CA GLU A 974 -33.40 15.73 -0.01
C GLU A 974 -32.43 15.08 0.99
N PHE A 975 -31.92 15.89 1.93
CA PHE A 975 -31.23 15.47 3.15
C PHE A 975 -32.17 14.85 4.23
N ALA A 976 -33.41 14.52 3.91
CA ALA A 976 -34.27 13.79 4.84
C ALA A 976 -34.64 12.42 4.28
N GLY A 977 -34.62 12.31 2.94
CA GLY A 977 -35.38 11.31 2.23
C GLY A 977 -36.86 11.27 2.69
N PRO A 978 -37.61 10.23 2.31
CA PRO A 978 -38.97 10.00 2.82
C PRO A 978 -39.01 9.60 4.32
N ASN A 979 -37.87 9.51 5.01
CA ASN A 979 -37.76 8.95 6.36
C ASN A 979 -38.04 9.97 7.48
N VAL A 980 -38.15 11.26 7.15
CA VAL A 980 -38.69 12.26 8.07
C VAL A 980 -40.20 12.17 8.01
N GLY A 981 -40.78 11.36 8.91
CA GLY A 981 -42.21 11.07 8.92
C GLY A 981 -43.08 12.33 8.78
N SER A 982 -44.22 12.20 8.10
CA SER A 982 -45.10 13.30 7.65
C SER A 982 -45.52 14.33 8.71
N ASN A 983 -45.34 14.01 9.99
CA ASN A 983 -45.74 14.86 11.13
C ASN A 983 -44.55 15.57 11.80
N LYS A 984 -43.35 15.56 11.21
CA LYS A 984 -42.16 16.12 11.86
C LYS A 984 -41.28 16.91 10.89
N SER A 985 -41.66 18.13 10.55
CA SER A 985 -40.84 19.02 9.71
C SER A 985 -39.63 19.57 10.49
N PHE A 986 -38.44 19.42 9.92
CA PHE A 986 -37.33 20.33 10.24
C PHE A 986 -37.76 21.74 9.82
N ARG A 987 -37.79 22.68 10.77
CA ARG A 987 -38.60 23.90 10.58
C ARG A 987 -38.01 24.89 9.58
N ASP A 988 -36.71 24.80 9.32
CA ASP A 988 -36.03 25.62 8.33
C ASP A 988 -35.64 24.78 7.10
N PRO A 989 -36.50 24.70 6.06
CA PRO A 989 -36.20 23.95 4.86
C PRO A 989 -35.04 24.52 4.05
N GLN A 990 -34.56 25.73 4.35
CA GLN A 990 -33.44 26.36 3.65
C GLN A 990 -32.08 26.08 4.31
N ALA A 991 -32.02 25.34 5.43
CA ALA A 991 -30.75 24.83 5.92
C ALA A 991 -30.18 23.82 4.92
N MET A 992 -28.93 23.99 4.55
CA MET A 992 -28.23 23.12 3.60
C MET A 992 -27.44 22.06 4.36
N ALA A 993 -27.40 20.85 3.80
CA ALA A 993 -26.46 19.84 4.25
C ALA A 993 -25.05 20.23 3.82
N ILE A 994 -24.15 20.37 4.79
CA ILE A 994 -22.77 20.77 4.57
C ILE A 994 -21.80 19.66 4.96
N TRP A 995 -20.68 19.58 4.25
CA TRP A 995 -19.51 18.75 4.62
C TRP A 995 -18.20 19.33 4.09
N VAL A 996 -17.07 18.64 4.31
CA VAL A 996 -15.73 19.09 3.91
C VAL A 996 -15.35 18.73 2.47
N ASN A 997 -16.11 17.87 1.79
CA ASN A 997 -15.89 17.48 0.40
C ASN A 997 -17.20 17.14 -0.33
N ALA A 998 -17.36 17.56 -1.58
CA ALA A 998 -18.60 17.42 -2.35
C ALA A 998 -19.07 15.96 -2.55
N GLY A 999 -18.16 14.99 -2.55
CA GLY A 999 -18.47 13.56 -2.71
C GLY A 999 -19.04 12.88 -1.47
N ALA A 1000 -19.08 13.56 -0.32
CA ALA A 1000 -19.53 12.95 0.94
C ALA A 1000 -21.04 12.68 1.02
N SER A 1001 -21.84 13.19 0.09
CA SER A 1001 -23.27 12.88 0.01
C SER A 1001 -23.58 11.48 -0.49
N SER A 1002 -22.67 10.89 -1.29
CA SER A 1002 -22.91 9.64 -2.04
C SER A 1002 -21.91 8.53 -1.73
N TYR A 1003 -20.71 8.87 -1.25
CA TYR A 1003 -19.64 7.91 -0.99
C TYR A 1003 -19.12 8.00 0.45
N ALA A 1004 -18.36 6.98 0.86
CA ALA A 1004 -17.65 7.01 2.13
C ALA A 1004 -16.70 8.22 2.19
N SER A 1005 -16.98 9.21 3.05
CA SER A 1005 -16.05 10.31 3.25
C SER A 1005 -14.79 9.77 3.93
N THR A 1006 -13.62 10.12 3.39
CA THR A 1006 -12.32 9.79 3.99
C THR A 1006 -12.02 10.62 5.24
N VAL A 1007 -12.77 11.72 5.45
CA VAL A 1007 -12.66 12.55 6.64
C VAL A 1007 -13.56 11.99 7.73
N THR A 1008 -12.92 11.51 8.81
CA THR A 1008 -13.59 10.89 9.94
C THR A 1008 -14.13 11.91 10.95
N ALA A 1009 -13.62 13.15 10.96
CA ALA A 1009 -14.13 14.21 11.81
C ALA A 1009 -13.90 15.62 11.24
N ALA A 1010 -14.87 16.52 11.42
CA ALA A 1010 -14.78 17.93 11.04
C ALA A 1010 -15.51 18.82 12.05
N THR A 1011 -14.98 20.01 12.32
CA THR A 1011 -15.64 21.01 13.19
C THR A 1011 -16.13 22.17 12.34
N PHE A 1012 -17.44 22.34 12.22
CA PHE A 1012 -18.07 23.46 11.51
C PHE A 1012 -18.36 24.60 12.46
N THR A 1013 -18.04 25.85 12.10
CA THR A 1013 -18.16 27.02 12.99
C THR A 1013 -18.86 28.19 12.31
N THR A 1014 -19.73 28.87 13.05
CA THR A 1014 -20.34 30.16 12.67
C THR A 1014 -20.37 31.10 13.87
N THR A 1015 -20.37 32.41 13.63
CA THR A 1015 -20.61 33.43 14.65
C THR A 1015 -22.08 33.90 14.62
N ILE A 1016 -22.60 34.29 15.78
CA ILE A 1016 -23.96 34.78 15.98
C ILE A 1016 -23.86 36.04 16.84
N THR A 1017 -24.44 37.16 16.41
CA THR A 1017 -24.43 38.40 17.18
C THR A 1017 -25.82 38.74 17.69
N ILE A 1018 -25.97 38.84 19.02
CA ILE A 1018 -27.21 39.23 19.69
C ILE A 1018 -27.08 40.67 20.19
N ALA A 1019 -27.81 41.59 19.52
CA ALA A 1019 -27.75 43.03 19.82
C ALA A 1019 -28.61 43.47 21.03
N GLY A 1020 -29.44 42.58 21.58
CA GLY A 1020 -30.42 42.87 22.64
C GLY A 1020 -30.11 42.17 23.97
N GLN A 1021 -31.13 41.82 24.75
CA GLN A 1021 -30.95 41.03 25.97
C GLN A 1021 -30.50 39.60 25.67
N ALA A 1022 -29.85 38.95 26.65
CA ALA A 1022 -29.50 37.54 26.56
C ALA A 1022 -30.77 36.74 26.22
N THR A 1023 -30.70 35.95 25.15
CA THR A 1023 -31.88 35.32 24.56
C THR A 1023 -31.68 33.82 24.57
N GLN A 1024 -32.72 33.08 24.95
CA GLN A 1024 -32.77 31.64 24.73
C GLN A 1024 -33.05 31.39 23.24
N ALA A 1025 -32.24 30.55 22.60
CA ALA A 1025 -32.36 30.13 21.22
C ALA A 1025 -32.73 28.64 21.14
N LEU A 1026 -33.25 28.22 20.00
CA LEU A 1026 -33.63 26.85 19.69
C LEU A 1026 -32.76 26.34 18.55
N LEU A 1027 -31.94 25.31 18.79
CA LEU A 1027 -31.14 24.64 17.75
C LEU A 1027 -31.82 23.35 17.32
N ASP A 1028 -32.17 23.27 16.04
CA ASP A 1028 -32.50 22.01 15.38
C ASP A 1028 -31.30 21.54 14.56
N ILE A 1029 -30.94 20.27 14.73
CA ILE A 1029 -29.76 19.69 14.08
C ILE A 1029 -30.02 18.24 13.68
N MET A 1030 -29.51 17.87 12.52
CA MET A 1030 -29.50 16.52 11.98
C MET A 1030 -28.11 16.22 11.43
N VAL A 1031 -27.59 15.04 11.74
CA VAL A 1031 -26.19 14.67 11.51
C VAL A 1031 -26.05 13.20 11.12
N ASP A 1032 -25.07 12.92 10.26
CA ASP A 1032 -24.58 11.60 9.82
C ASP A 1032 -23.07 11.56 10.10
N ASP A 1033 -22.55 10.97 11.19
CA ASP A 1033 -23.25 10.16 12.21
C ASP A 1033 -23.44 10.88 13.56
N ILE A 1034 -22.42 11.57 14.08
CA ILE A 1034 -22.41 12.13 15.44
C ILE A 1034 -21.97 13.59 15.41
N ALA A 1035 -22.64 14.50 16.12
CA ALA A 1035 -22.21 15.89 16.31
C ALA A 1035 -22.15 16.26 17.79
N ASP A 1036 -21.01 16.73 18.28
CA ASP A 1036 -20.91 17.49 19.52
C ASP A 1036 -21.16 18.98 19.23
N VAL A 1037 -22.07 19.59 19.99
CA VAL A 1037 -22.48 20.99 19.82
C VAL A 1037 -21.80 21.85 20.88
N PHE A 1038 -21.07 22.88 20.46
CA PHE A 1038 -20.38 23.82 21.33
C PHE A 1038 -20.90 25.25 21.17
N ILE A 1039 -20.97 25.98 22.27
CA ILE A 1039 -21.19 27.43 22.28
C ILE A 1039 -20.06 28.08 23.06
N ASN A 1040 -19.33 28.99 22.42
CA ASN A 1040 -18.17 29.67 23.01
C ASN A 1040 -17.15 28.67 23.60
N GLY A 1041 -16.95 27.53 22.92
CA GLY A 1041 -16.05 26.46 23.34
C GLY A 1041 -16.59 25.51 24.43
N ALA A 1042 -17.75 25.80 25.03
CA ALA A 1042 -18.39 24.91 26.00
C ALA A 1042 -19.27 23.88 25.29
N ASN A 1043 -19.07 22.60 25.57
CA ASN A 1043 -19.92 21.53 25.04
C ASN A 1043 -21.32 21.62 25.66
N ILE A 1044 -22.34 21.77 24.83
CA ILE A 1044 -23.75 21.87 25.21
C ILE A 1044 -24.40 20.49 25.19
N THR A 1045 -24.20 19.71 24.13
CA THR A 1045 -24.81 18.39 23.95
C THR A 1045 -24.16 17.60 22.82
N THR A 1046 -24.48 16.30 22.73
CA THR A 1046 -24.08 15.42 21.64
C THR A 1046 -25.33 14.86 20.96
N VAL A 1047 -25.39 14.96 19.63
CA VAL A 1047 -26.46 14.42 18.79
C VAL A 1047 -25.90 13.24 18.00
N LYS A 1048 -26.59 12.10 17.97
CA LYS A 1048 -26.13 10.87 17.30
C LYS A 1048 -27.21 10.31 16.37
N TRP A 1049 -26.81 9.78 15.22
CA TRP A 1049 -27.61 9.00 14.27
C TRP A 1049 -28.89 9.69 13.79
N GLY A 1050 -28.87 11.03 13.68
CA GLY A 1050 -30.06 11.83 13.36
C GLY A 1050 -30.69 11.50 12.00
N TRP A 1051 -29.90 10.92 11.06
CA TRP A 1051 -30.37 10.54 9.72
C TRP A 1051 -31.14 9.20 9.65
N ARG A 1052 -30.71 8.16 10.39
CA ARG A 1052 -31.09 6.76 10.08
C ARG A 1052 -32.36 6.24 10.75
N TRP A 1053 -32.77 6.81 11.88
CA TRP A 1053 -33.86 6.26 12.69
C TRP A 1053 -34.97 7.29 12.83
N SER A 1054 -36.20 6.89 12.52
CA SER A 1054 -37.41 7.68 12.70
C SER A 1054 -37.65 7.96 14.19
N GLY A 1055 -36.92 8.93 14.76
CA GLY A 1055 -36.90 9.15 16.21
C GLY A 1055 -35.75 9.99 16.76
N ASP A 1056 -34.58 10.06 16.12
CA ASP A 1056 -33.35 10.50 16.82
C ASP A 1056 -32.64 11.77 16.29
N TYR A 1057 -33.19 12.48 15.29
CA TYR A 1057 -32.88 13.91 15.19
C TYR A 1057 -33.59 14.64 16.35
N THR A 1058 -33.17 15.85 16.70
CA THR A 1058 -33.68 16.59 17.88
C THR A 1058 -35.21 16.79 17.81
N ASN A 1059 -36.02 15.81 18.24
CA ASN A 1059 -37.48 15.90 18.26
C ASN A 1059 -37.97 17.06 19.14
N ARG A 1060 -37.05 17.65 19.93
CA ARG A 1060 -37.20 18.90 20.64
C ARG A 1060 -35.97 19.73 20.32
N PRO A 1061 -36.12 20.97 19.81
CA PRO A 1061 -34.98 21.85 19.60
C PRO A 1061 -34.16 21.99 20.89
N ILE A 1062 -32.84 21.98 20.77
CA ILE A 1062 -31.93 22.14 21.90
C ILE A 1062 -32.00 23.61 22.34
N LYS A 1063 -32.33 23.84 23.61
CA LYS A 1063 -32.36 25.19 24.18
C LYS A 1063 -30.93 25.65 24.45
N ILE A 1064 -30.53 26.74 23.79
CA ILE A 1064 -29.21 27.35 23.93
C ILE A 1064 -29.36 28.74 24.53
N ASN A 1065 -28.63 29.04 25.60
CA ASN A 1065 -28.61 30.41 26.14
C ASN A 1065 -27.52 31.20 25.42
N LEU A 1066 -27.89 32.26 24.70
CA LEU A 1066 -26.95 33.14 24.01
C LEU A 1066 -26.77 34.43 24.83
N PRO A 1067 -25.54 34.76 25.29
CA PRO A 1067 -25.28 36.05 25.90
C PRO A 1067 -25.42 37.20 24.90
N VAL A 1068 -25.56 38.42 25.42
CA VAL A 1068 -25.47 39.66 24.63
C VAL A 1068 -24.09 39.74 23.98
N GLY A 1069 -24.02 40.13 22.71
CA GLY A 1069 -22.78 40.22 21.93
C GLY A 1069 -22.59 39.05 20.97
N THR A 1070 -21.34 38.78 20.60
CA THR A 1070 -21.00 37.72 19.63
C THR A 1070 -20.74 36.40 20.34
N SER A 1071 -21.45 35.36 19.95
CA SER A 1071 -21.20 33.98 20.33
C SER A 1071 -20.76 33.14 19.14
N THR A 1072 -19.95 32.12 19.40
CA THR A 1072 -19.49 31.15 18.41
C THR A 1072 -20.24 29.84 18.60
N LEU A 1073 -20.93 29.37 17.57
CA LEU A 1073 -21.53 28.03 17.51
C LEU A 1073 -20.60 27.12 16.70
N SER A 1074 -20.16 26.02 17.31
CA SER A 1074 -19.35 25.01 16.64
C SER A 1074 -20.00 23.62 16.71
N LEU A 1075 -19.95 22.88 15.61
CA LEU A 1075 -20.46 21.52 15.47
C LEU A 1075 -19.28 20.59 15.14
N ARG A 1076 -18.82 19.80 16.11
CA ARG A 1076 -17.78 18.79 15.87
C ARG A 1076 -18.45 17.50 15.44
N VAL A 1077 -18.45 17.26 14.13
CA VAL A 1077 -19.09 16.11 13.50
C VAL A 1077 -18.09 14.98 13.30
N GLN A 1078 -18.48 13.75 13.62
CA GLN A 1078 -17.74 12.52 13.42
C GLN A 1078 -18.51 11.62 12.43
N ASN A 1079 -17.82 11.16 11.40
CA ASN A 1079 -18.29 10.16 10.45
C ASN A 1079 -17.71 8.80 10.84
N THR A 1080 -18.56 7.84 11.17
CA THR A 1080 -18.15 6.48 11.53
C THR A 1080 -18.07 5.54 10.33
N GLY A 1081 -18.49 6.00 9.15
CA GLY A 1081 -18.29 5.34 7.87
C GLY A 1081 -19.47 5.55 6.92
N GLY A 1082 -19.19 5.71 5.63
CA GLY A 1082 -20.22 6.03 4.63
C GLY A 1082 -20.37 7.54 4.39
N PRO A 1083 -21.52 7.98 3.85
CA PRO A 1083 -21.81 9.39 3.62
C PRO A 1083 -21.67 10.21 4.90
N ALA A 1084 -21.29 11.48 4.78
CA ALA A 1084 -21.03 12.35 5.92
C ALA A 1084 -21.55 13.76 5.67
N ARG A 1085 -22.32 14.29 6.63
CA ARG A 1085 -23.13 15.48 6.42
C ARG A 1085 -23.79 15.98 7.71
N VAL A 1086 -23.93 17.30 7.82
CA VAL A 1086 -24.66 17.95 8.91
C VAL A 1086 -25.56 19.05 8.35
N ALA A 1087 -26.78 19.15 8.88
CA ALA A 1087 -27.70 20.26 8.65
C ALA A 1087 -28.18 20.78 10.00
N ALA A 1088 -28.08 22.09 10.22
CA ALA A 1088 -28.52 22.71 11.47
C ALA A 1088 -29.07 24.11 11.22
N TYR A 1089 -30.05 24.53 12.03
CA TYR A 1089 -30.43 25.94 12.12
C TYR A 1089 -30.74 26.32 13.56
N LEU A 1090 -30.42 27.56 13.89
CA LEU A 1090 -30.62 28.16 15.20
C LEU A 1090 -31.64 29.28 15.05
N SER A 1091 -32.72 29.26 15.84
CA SER A 1091 -33.72 30.32 15.87
C SER A 1091 -33.86 30.96 17.26
N SER A 1092 -34.57 32.08 17.34
CA SER A 1092 -35.07 32.65 18.60
C SER A 1092 -35.95 31.66 19.38
N SER A 1093 -36.17 31.92 20.67
CA SER A 1093 -36.98 31.09 21.58
C SER A 1093 -38.43 30.88 21.14
N ASP A 1094 -38.99 31.84 20.40
CA ASP A 1094 -40.33 31.76 19.81
C ASP A 1094 -40.36 30.99 18.48
N GLY A 1095 -39.20 30.63 17.94
CA GLY A 1095 -39.05 29.91 16.68
C GLY A 1095 -39.23 30.76 15.42
N ASN A 1096 -39.45 32.08 15.54
CA ASN A 1096 -39.85 32.93 14.41
C ASN A 1096 -38.67 33.58 13.68
N THR A 1097 -37.53 33.76 14.35
CA THR A 1097 -36.36 34.43 13.79
C THR A 1097 -35.20 33.45 13.65
N VAL A 1098 -34.72 33.21 12.43
CA VAL A 1098 -33.51 32.40 12.22
C VAL A 1098 -32.28 33.25 12.51
N LEU A 1099 -31.48 32.83 13.49
CA LEU A 1099 -30.23 33.48 13.91
C LEU A 1099 -29.04 33.02 13.05
N THR A 1100 -29.00 31.74 12.67
CA THR A 1100 -28.04 31.19 11.70
C THR A 1100 -28.55 29.84 11.19
N ARG A 1101 -28.08 29.38 10.02
CA ARG A 1101 -28.33 28.06 9.45
C ARG A 1101 -27.13 27.55 8.69
N THR A 1102 -26.95 26.24 8.59
CA THR A 1102 -25.87 25.64 7.80
C THR A 1102 -26.02 25.98 6.32
N ASN A 1103 -24.95 26.52 5.76
CA ASN A 1103 -24.80 26.90 4.35
C ASN A 1103 -23.30 27.09 4.07
N SER A 1104 -22.96 27.53 2.87
CA SER A 1104 -21.57 27.78 2.47
C SER A 1104 -20.85 28.87 3.25
N ALA A 1105 -21.52 29.62 4.14
CA ALA A 1105 -20.88 30.65 4.96
C ALA A 1105 -20.27 30.09 6.26
N TRP A 1106 -20.56 28.84 6.62
CA TRP A 1106 -19.93 28.18 7.75
C TRP A 1106 -18.49 27.83 7.42
N THR A 1107 -17.58 28.00 8.37
CA THR A 1107 -16.18 27.58 8.21
C THR A 1107 -16.00 26.18 8.79
N TYR A 1108 -15.00 25.42 8.35
CA TYR A 1108 -14.66 24.14 8.99
C TYR A 1108 -13.17 23.97 9.32
N THR A 1109 -12.88 23.06 10.24
CA THR A 1109 -11.55 22.49 10.47
C THR A 1109 -11.63 20.96 10.45
N VAL A 1110 -10.67 20.29 9.83
CA VAL A 1110 -10.58 18.81 9.85
C VAL A 1110 -9.82 18.39 11.10
N GLY A 1111 -10.37 17.42 11.83
CA GLY A 1111 -9.86 16.98 13.13
C GLY A 1111 -9.19 15.61 13.12
#